data_AF-A0A2A4G8P9-F1
#
_entry.id   AF-A0A2A4G8P9-F1
#
_cell.length_a   1.000
_cell.length_b   1.000
_cell.length_c   1.000
_cell.angle_alpha   90.00
_cell.angle_beta   90.00
_cell.angle_gamma   90.00
#
_symmetry.space_group_name_H-M   'P 1'
#
loop_
_entity.id
_entity.type
_entity.pdbx_description
1 polymer ?
#
loop_
_entity_poly.entity_id
_entity_poly.type
_entity_poly.pdbx_seq_one_letter_code
_entity_poly.pdbx_strand_id
1 'polypeptide(L)'
;MPKVFRPRPLEPTTGKLTLAMIKGLYQCWLFCFLWFLGVGLGFTQSKENHSWKGFQRIDFTVSGYKARLVKPVKAAPGKPWLWRARFPDWHTQIDSLLLTQGYHIAYVNTNDMYGSPKAMKVWDEFYAKLRQRYGLHEKVALSGVSRGGLFVYNWAKANPDKVACIYAEAPVCDFKSWPLGSGKGIGSPSDWKKLKQEYGFKTEKEALDYADIPLNGLAVLAKARIPVLHTVSTVDEVVPYEENTQKLLTDYVALGGPITIVPCTRNLRLHGHHFTIDEPGYIVDFITYHSQKKLPLSAAKFHNHRNGLKNSRLVFERSKKGRVAFLGGSITYNPGWRDSVTTYLKKRFPQTVFEFIEAGIPSMGSTPSSFRLKRDVLSTGRIDLLFVEAAVNDAANRRSAKEQVRAMEGLVRNLRRNNAEADILMMHFVDPDKMARYREGKTPEVIQNHEKVAEYYGVPSLNLAKEVTERIDKGEFSWEKDFQNLHPSPFGQGVFARSIIRLLDDAYTGYIDADDKVQAYGMPPPLDRFNYQYGKLIGIEQAKRGKGWSVDPNWQPTDTKGTRANYVHVPMLISNTPGAKLRFRFKGKAVGIAIAAGPDAGIIEFRIDGGRWQKQDLYTSWSKHLHLPWFYTLAAELEDDTHELEIRLMANPTNERKESTCRIRYFFVNGEAMDALKKH
;
A
#
# COMPACT_ATOMS: atom_id res chain seq x y z
N MET A 1 5.85 -60.08 47.39
CA MET A 1 4.73 -59.70 48.28
C MET A 1 3.67 -58.94 47.47
N PRO A 2 2.36 -59.10 47.74
CA PRO A 2 1.32 -58.93 46.72
C PRO A 2 0.42 -57.67 46.88
N LYS A 3 -0.38 -57.42 45.82
CA LYS A 3 -1.71 -56.74 45.73
C LYS A 3 -1.85 -55.19 45.66
N VAL A 4 -2.16 -54.74 44.44
CA VAL A 4 -3.28 -53.86 43.97
C VAL A 4 -4.24 -53.25 45.02
N PHE A 5 -4.65 -51.97 44.87
CA PHE A 5 -6.05 -51.46 44.79
C PHE A 5 -6.14 -49.91 44.69
N ARG A 6 -6.96 -49.39 43.75
CA ARG A 6 -7.65 -48.05 43.76
C ARG A 6 -9.05 -48.22 44.43
N PRO A 7 -10.02 -47.26 44.52
CA PRO A 7 -10.10 -45.79 44.31
C PRO A 7 -10.91 -44.96 45.38
N ARG A 8 -10.84 -43.59 45.28
CA ARG A 8 -11.88 -42.53 45.52
C ARG A 8 -12.58 -42.37 46.91
N PRO A 9 -13.38 -41.30 47.15
CA PRO A 9 -13.17 -39.83 47.14
C PRO A 9 -13.66 -39.21 48.50
N LEU A 10 -13.82 -37.88 48.65
CA LEU A 10 -14.85 -37.22 49.53
C LEU A 10 -14.75 -35.68 49.51
N GLU A 11 -15.77 -35.02 48.96
CA GLU A 11 -16.43 -33.82 49.54
C GLU A 11 -17.54 -34.34 50.51
N PRO A 12 -18.19 -33.58 51.44
CA PRO A 12 -18.61 -32.17 51.29
C PRO A 12 -18.82 -31.30 52.59
N THR A 13 -19.26 -30.05 52.36
CA THR A 13 -20.29 -29.24 53.09
C THR A 13 -20.04 -28.53 54.45
N THR A 14 -20.22 -27.20 54.37
CA THR A 14 -21.11 -26.29 55.18
C THR A 14 -20.86 -25.96 56.66
N GLY A 15 -21.01 -24.67 57.00
CA GLY A 15 -21.40 -24.23 58.35
C GLY A 15 -21.32 -22.71 58.60
N LYS A 16 -22.48 -22.05 58.77
CA LYS A 16 -22.68 -20.61 59.10
C LYS A 16 -22.40 -20.32 60.59
N LEU A 17 -22.14 -19.04 60.95
CA LEU A 17 -22.59 -18.31 62.18
C LEU A 17 -22.10 -16.83 62.09
N THR A 18 -22.95 -15.85 61.77
CA THR A 18 -23.74 -14.92 62.63
C THR A 18 -22.98 -13.94 63.53
N LEU A 19 -22.99 -12.67 63.08
CA LEU A 19 -23.34 -11.40 63.75
C LEU A 19 -23.29 -11.29 65.30
N ALA A 20 -22.44 -10.40 65.82
CA ALA A 20 -22.81 -9.13 66.48
C ALA A 20 -21.73 -8.63 67.48
N MET A 21 -21.13 -7.46 67.21
CA MET A 21 -20.88 -6.38 68.20
C MET A 21 -20.25 -5.15 67.51
N ILE A 22 -21.12 -4.25 67.05
CA ILE A 22 -21.16 -2.80 67.29
C ILE A 22 -19.85 -2.09 67.71
N LYS A 23 -19.36 -1.19 66.83
CA LYS A 23 -18.99 0.25 66.99
C LYS A 23 -17.67 0.62 66.30
N GLY A 24 -17.75 1.51 65.31
CA GLY A 24 -16.59 2.28 64.85
C GLY A 24 -16.61 2.71 63.38
N LEU A 25 -17.36 3.78 63.08
CA LEU A 25 -17.07 4.78 62.04
C LEU A 25 -17.29 4.40 60.55
N TYR A 26 -18.54 4.62 60.13
CA TYR A 26 -18.91 5.07 58.78
C TYR A 26 -18.66 6.58 58.65
N GLN A 27 -17.86 7.02 57.67
CA GLN A 27 -18.10 8.29 56.97
C GLN A 27 -17.38 8.33 55.62
N CYS A 28 -18.12 8.83 54.62
CA CYS A 28 -17.69 9.32 53.30
C CYS A 28 -17.49 8.33 52.13
N TRP A 29 -18.54 7.61 51.72
CA TRP A 29 -18.76 7.21 50.31
C TRP A 29 -20.27 7.09 50.06
N LEU A 30 -20.97 8.20 49.79
CA LEU A 30 -22.18 8.29 48.94
C LEU A 30 -22.71 9.73 48.95
N PHE A 31 -22.30 10.54 47.96
CA PHE A 31 -23.11 11.67 47.49
C PHE A 31 -22.75 11.94 46.03
N CYS A 32 -23.77 12.27 45.22
CA CYS A 32 -23.75 12.53 43.77
C CYS A 32 -24.14 11.37 42.85
N PHE A 33 -25.24 10.69 43.19
CA PHE A 33 -26.29 10.36 42.21
C PHE A 33 -27.44 11.35 42.48
N LEU A 34 -28.02 11.95 41.43
CA LEU A 34 -29.06 13.01 41.41
C LEU A 34 -28.55 14.45 41.26
N TRP A 35 -28.14 14.82 40.04
CA TRP A 35 -28.56 16.08 39.40
C TRP A 35 -28.12 16.05 37.92
N PHE A 36 -29.02 15.59 37.03
CA PHE A 36 -29.16 16.08 35.66
C PHE A 36 -30.51 15.58 35.12
N LEU A 37 -31.58 16.12 35.71
CA LEU A 37 -32.89 16.25 35.07
C LEU A 37 -32.94 17.68 34.53
N GLY A 38 -32.52 17.83 33.28
CA GLY A 38 -32.55 19.08 32.52
C GLY A 38 -33.03 18.78 31.11
N VAL A 39 -34.35 18.88 30.94
CA VAL A 39 -35.13 19.02 29.71
C VAL A 39 -34.37 18.77 28.39
N GLY A 40 -34.32 17.51 27.98
CA GLY A 40 -34.17 17.12 26.59
C GLY A 40 -35.44 16.41 26.17
N LEU A 41 -36.30 17.10 25.42
CA LEU A 41 -37.51 16.54 24.79
C LEU A 41 -37.21 15.15 24.24
N GLY A 42 -37.92 14.16 24.79
CA GLY A 42 -37.84 12.78 24.34
C GLY A 42 -38.27 12.68 22.89
N PHE A 43 -37.32 12.41 22.00
CA PHE A 43 -37.59 11.56 20.84
C PHE A 43 -37.35 10.11 21.24
N THR A 44 -38.21 9.58 22.13
CA THR A 44 -38.44 8.15 22.20
C THR A 44 -39.21 7.75 20.95
N GLN A 45 -38.49 7.56 19.83
CA GLN A 45 -39.03 6.84 18.71
C GLN A 45 -39.25 5.40 19.19
N SER A 46 -40.51 5.01 19.33
CA SER A 46 -40.93 3.65 19.67
C SER A 46 -40.20 2.68 18.74
N LYS A 47 -39.34 1.83 19.32
CA LYS A 47 -38.80 0.66 18.61
C LYS A 47 -39.90 -0.38 18.54
N GLU A 48 -40.82 -0.24 17.61
CA GLU A 48 -41.59 -1.40 17.17
C GLU A 48 -40.61 -2.35 16.45
N ASN A 49 -40.17 -3.39 17.15
CA ASN A 49 -39.39 -4.47 16.56
C ASN A 49 -40.32 -5.33 15.70
N HIS A 50 -40.40 -5.01 14.42
CA HIS A 50 -41.09 -5.83 13.42
C HIS A 50 -40.17 -6.98 12.96
N SER A 51 -40.75 -8.12 12.58
CA SER A 51 -40.00 -9.22 11.94
C SER A 51 -40.20 -9.20 10.42
N TRP A 52 -39.14 -9.46 9.64
CA TRP A 52 -39.23 -9.70 8.21
C TRP A 52 -38.63 -11.07 7.91
N LYS A 53 -39.46 -12.04 7.52
CA LYS A 53 -39.05 -13.44 7.22
C LYS A 53 -38.11 -14.06 8.29
N GLY A 54 -38.41 -13.81 9.57
CA GLY A 54 -37.60 -14.30 10.69
C GLY A 54 -36.39 -13.45 11.07
N PHE A 55 -36.07 -12.40 10.31
CA PHE A 55 -35.03 -11.42 10.63
C PHE A 55 -35.60 -10.18 11.33
N GLN A 56 -34.78 -9.53 12.15
CA GLN A 56 -35.17 -8.28 12.82
C GLN A 56 -35.27 -7.15 11.77
N ARG A 57 -36.43 -6.47 11.72
CA ARG A 57 -36.64 -5.25 10.94
C ARG A 57 -36.78 -4.05 11.88
N ILE A 58 -36.15 -2.95 11.49
CA ILE A 58 -36.25 -1.66 12.16
C ILE A 58 -36.83 -0.67 11.16
N ASP A 59 -37.93 -0.02 11.52
CA ASP A 59 -38.55 1.05 10.76
C ASP A 59 -38.22 2.41 11.38
N PHE A 60 -37.95 3.40 10.54
CA PHE A 60 -37.64 4.77 10.94
C PHE A 60 -37.94 5.76 9.81
N THR A 61 -37.68 7.04 10.04
CA THR A 61 -37.84 8.10 9.05
C THR A 61 -36.51 8.79 8.74
N VAL A 62 -36.34 9.22 7.48
CA VAL A 62 -35.23 10.06 7.01
C VAL A 62 -35.80 11.17 6.14
N SER A 63 -35.57 12.42 6.52
CA SER A 63 -36.09 13.61 5.81
C SER A 63 -37.62 13.55 5.60
N GLY A 64 -38.35 12.95 6.55
CA GLY A 64 -39.81 12.74 6.45
C GLY A 64 -40.24 11.48 5.68
N TYR A 65 -39.33 10.76 5.03
CA TYR A 65 -39.62 9.53 4.30
C TYR A 65 -39.47 8.29 5.16
N LYS A 66 -40.42 7.34 5.04
CA LYS A 66 -40.34 6.04 5.72
C LYS A 66 -39.16 5.24 5.19
N ALA A 67 -38.43 4.61 6.08
CA ALA A 67 -37.28 3.77 5.76
C ALA A 67 -37.25 2.53 6.65
N ARG A 68 -36.61 1.48 6.16
CA ARG A 68 -36.43 0.23 6.90
C ARG A 68 -35.01 -0.31 6.78
N LEU A 69 -34.55 -0.95 7.84
CA LEU A 69 -33.32 -1.73 7.90
C LEU A 69 -33.64 -3.12 8.44
N VAL A 70 -33.40 -4.16 7.64
CA VAL A 70 -33.47 -5.55 8.07
C VAL A 70 -32.07 -6.01 8.44
N LYS A 71 -31.92 -6.59 9.62
CA LYS A 71 -30.64 -6.98 10.21
C LYS A 71 -30.42 -8.48 10.12
N PRO A 72 -29.18 -8.94 9.85
CA PRO A 72 -28.85 -10.34 9.95
C PRO A 72 -28.83 -10.76 11.43
N VAL A 73 -29.00 -12.06 11.69
CA VAL A 73 -28.86 -12.62 13.05
C VAL A 73 -27.43 -12.37 13.57
N LYS A 74 -26.43 -12.60 12.71
CA LYS A 74 -25.02 -12.29 12.96
C LYS A 74 -24.46 -11.51 11.78
N ALA A 75 -24.02 -10.27 12.02
CA ALA A 75 -23.40 -9.46 10.98
C ALA A 75 -22.05 -10.04 10.54
N ALA A 76 -21.79 -10.03 9.23
CA ALA A 76 -20.49 -10.39 8.69
C ALA A 76 -19.48 -9.24 8.87
N PRO A 77 -18.15 -9.51 8.79
CA PRO A 77 -17.12 -8.50 8.99
C PRO A 77 -17.33 -7.27 8.11
N GLY A 78 -17.12 -6.08 8.70
CA GLY A 78 -17.34 -4.80 8.02
C GLY A 78 -18.81 -4.36 7.91
N LYS A 79 -19.78 -5.20 8.33
CA LYS A 79 -21.24 -4.93 8.26
C LYS A 79 -21.68 -4.52 6.84
N PRO A 80 -21.46 -5.38 5.83
CA PRO A 80 -21.87 -5.07 4.47
C PRO A 80 -23.40 -4.94 4.39
N TRP A 81 -23.86 -4.31 3.32
CA TRP A 81 -25.28 -4.05 3.15
C TRP A 81 -25.67 -3.89 1.68
N LEU A 82 -26.89 -4.33 1.39
CA LEU A 82 -27.59 -4.11 0.13
C LEU A 82 -28.63 -3.01 0.34
N TRP A 83 -28.67 -2.04 -0.58
CA TRP A 83 -29.68 -0.99 -0.58
C TRP A 83 -30.58 -1.13 -1.80
N ARG A 84 -31.85 -1.46 -1.55
CA ARG A 84 -32.89 -1.52 -2.58
C ARG A 84 -33.45 -0.14 -2.89
N ALA A 85 -33.53 0.18 -4.17
CA ALA A 85 -34.10 1.43 -4.67
C ALA A 85 -35.64 1.42 -4.69
N ARG A 86 -36.20 0.29 -5.14
CA ARG A 86 -37.64 0.09 -5.34
C ARG A 86 -38.02 -1.34 -5.00
N PHE A 87 -39.33 -1.56 -4.83
CA PHE A 87 -39.95 -2.87 -4.63
C PHE A 87 -39.19 -3.75 -3.62
N PRO A 88 -39.08 -3.31 -2.35
CA PRO A 88 -38.21 -3.96 -1.38
C PRO A 88 -38.71 -5.36 -0.97
N ASP A 89 -39.90 -5.76 -1.43
CA ASP A 89 -40.50 -7.07 -1.22
C ASP A 89 -40.59 -7.92 -2.51
N TRP A 90 -39.91 -7.50 -3.59
CA TRP A 90 -39.76 -8.25 -4.86
C TRP A 90 -38.46 -9.06 -4.89
N HIS A 91 -38.48 -10.28 -5.46
CA HIS A 91 -37.32 -11.20 -5.52
C HIS A 91 -36.50 -11.28 -4.20
N THR A 92 -37.22 -11.44 -3.10
CA THR A 92 -36.67 -11.40 -1.73
C THR A 92 -35.88 -12.65 -1.35
N GLN A 93 -35.75 -13.62 -2.24
CA GLN A 93 -34.86 -14.77 -2.08
C GLN A 93 -33.40 -14.30 -1.95
N ILE A 94 -32.98 -13.31 -2.76
CA ILE A 94 -31.64 -12.70 -2.71
C ILE A 94 -31.38 -12.06 -1.35
N ASP A 95 -32.35 -11.29 -0.84
CA ASP A 95 -32.27 -10.64 0.47
C ASP A 95 -32.12 -11.66 1.59
N SER A 96 -32.91 -12.73 1.54
CA SER A 96 -32.90 -13.79 2.54
C SER A 96 -31.53 -14.48 2.57
N LEU A 97 -30.97 -14.81 1.40
CA LEU A 97 -29.63 -15.40 1.28
C LEU A 97 -28.55 -14.46 1.80
N LEU A 98 -28.57 -13.18 1.43
CA LEU A 98 -27.61 -12.19 1.92
C LEU A 98 -27.71 -11.98 3.44
N LEU A 99 -28.92 -11.93 4.00
CA LEU A 99 -29.16 -11.84 5.44
C LEU A 99 -28.60 -13.07 6.19
N THR A 100 -28.74 -14.28 5.62
CA THR A 100 -28.11 -15.48 6.19
C THR A 100 -26.58 -15.42 6.16
N GLN A 101 -26.00 -14.73 5.17
CA GLN A 101 -24.57 -14.49 5.05
C GLN A 101 -24.08 -13.27 5.84
N GLY A 102 -24.95 -12.60 6.62
CA GLY A 102 -24.56 -11.52 7.52
C GLY A 102 -24.62 -10.11 6.93
N TYR A 103 -25.33 -9.91 5.83
CA TYR A 103 -25.63 -8.59 5.26
C TYR A 103 -26.80 -7.91 5.94
N HIS A 104 -26.82 -6.58 5.88
CA HIS A 104 -28.01 -5.79 6.19
C HIS A 104 -28.75 -5.42 4.90
N ILE A 105 -30.08 -5.35 4.95
CA ILE A 105 -30.90 -4.94 3.80
C ILE A 105 -31.60 -3.63 4.13
N ALA A 106 -31.36 -2.61 3.33
CA ALA A 106 -31.83 -1.25 3.55
C ALA A 106 -32.77 -0.80 2.43
N TYR A 107 -33.76 0.03 2.80
CA TYR A 107 -34.67 0.67 1.85
C TYR A 107 -35.20 1.98 2.43
N VAL A 108 -35.30 3.02 1.60
CA VAL A 108 -35.97 4.29 1.90
C VAL A 108 -37.04 4.54 0.83
N ASN A 109 -38.22 4.96 1.25
CA ASN A 109 -39.36 5.11 0.37
C ASN A 109 -39.32 6.46 -0.38
N THR A 110 -38.60 6.48 -1.50
CA THR A 110 -38.58 7.59 -2.48
C THR A 110 -39.28 7.20 -3.79
N ASN A 111 -40.32 6.38 -3.72
CA ASN A 111 -40.84 5.60 -4.85
C ASN A 111 -41.29 6.40 -6.08
N ASP A 112 -41.93 7.55 -5.86
CA ASP A 112 -42.47 8.43 -6.90
C ASP A 112 -41.52 9.59 -7.25
N MET A 113 -40.25 9.49 -6.84
CA MET A 113 -39.27 10.56 -7.08
C MET A 113 -38.35 10.29 -8.28
N TYR A 114 -38.51 9.14 -8.95
CA TYR A 114 -37.87 8.77 -10.22
C TYR A 114 -36.35 9.03 -10.35
N GLY A 115 -35.58 8.98 -9.25
CA GLY A 115 -34.15 9.26 -9.27
C GLY A 115 -33.79 10.74 -9.47
N SER A 116 -34.72 11.66 -9.19
CA SER A 116 -34.54 13.11 -9.32
C SER A 116 -33.43 13.65 -8.42
N PRO A 117 -32.90 14.85 -8.69
CA PRO A 117 -31.96 15.52 -7.77
C PRO A 117 -32.52 15.67 -6.35
N LYS A 118 -33.84 15.82 -6.19
CA LYS A 118 -34.50 15.84 -4.88
C LYS A 118 -34.43 14.47 -4.20
N ALA A 119 -34.64 13.38 -4.95
CA ALA A 119 -34.50 12.02 -4.43
C ALA A 119 -33.07 11.74 -3.96
N MET A 120 -32.06 12.19 -4.73
CA MET A 120 -30.65 11.95 -4.43
C MET A 120 -30.22 12.60 -3.12
N LYS A 121 -30.78 13.76 -2.75
CA LYS A 121 -30.55 14.38 -1.42
C LYS A 121 -31.05 13.50 -0.27
N VAL A 122 -32.24 12.92 -0.41
CA VAL A 122 -32.79 11.98 0.59
C VAL A 122 -31.91 10.72 0.68
N TRP A 123 -31.39 10.25 -0.45
CA TRP A 123 -30.46 9.12 -0.49
C TRP A 123 -29.14 9.44 0.22
N ASP A 124 -28.55 10.62 0.02
CA ASP A 124 -27.35 11.04 0.74
C ASP A 124 -27.56 11.07 2.26
N GLU A 125 -28.69 11.61 2.72
CA GLU A 125 -29.06 11.62 4.14
C GLU A 125 -29.30 10.20 4.69
N PHE A 126 -29.94 9.33 3.90
CA PHE A 126 -30.19 7.94 4.29
C PHE A 126 -28.89 7.15 4.42
N TYR A 127 -27.99 7.26 3.44
CA TYR A 127 -26.65 6.67 3.50
C TYR A 127 -25.89 7.14 4.74
N ALA A 128 -25.84 8.46 4.98
CA ALA A 128 -25.16 9.04 6.12
C ALA A 128 -25.73 8.52 7.45
N LYS A 129 -27.06 8.47 7.58
CA LYS A 129 -27.74 7.95 8.78
C LYS A 129 -27.42 6.47 9.01
N LEU A 130 -27.43 5.65 7.96
CA LEU A 130 -27.12 4.22 8.10
C LEU A 130 -25.68 3.97 8.56
N ARG A 131 -24.73 4.72 7.99
CA ARG A 131 -23.33 4.71 8.40
C ARG A 131 -23.14 5.14 9.85
N GLN A 132 -23.68 6.31 10.21
CA GLN A 132 -23.48 6.90 11.54
C GLN A 132 -24.19 6.12 12.64
N ARG A 133 -25.44 5.69 12.41
CA ARG A 133 -26.26 5.06 13.46
C ARG A 133 -26.03 3.56 13.60
N TYR A 134 -25.80 2.85 12.49
CA TYR A 134 -25.72 1.39 12.50
C TYR A 134 -24.30 0.88 12.17
N GLY A 135 -23.40 1.75 11.74
CA GLY A 135 -22.01 1.40 11.42
C GLY A 135 -21.90 0.47 10.21
N LEU A 136 -22.86 0.50 9.29
CA LEU A 136 -22.82 -0.31 8.04
C LEU A 136 -21.59 0.05 7.22
N HIS A 137 -21.12 -0.79 6.31
CA HIS A 137 -19.90 -0.56 5.51
C HIS A 137 -19.92 0.75 4.67
N GLU A 138 -18.75 1.35 4.39
CA GLU A 138 -18.64 2.61 3.62
C GLU A 138 -18.91 2.44 2.12
N LYS A 139 -18.77 1.21 1.62
CA LYS A 139 -19.20 0.85 0.27
C LYS A 139 -20.48 0.03 0.33
N VAL A 140 -21.50 0.46 -0.40
CA VAL A 140 -22.83 -0.17 -0.48
C VAL A 140 -23.00 -0.93 -1.80
N ALA A 141 -23.64 -2.11 -1.74
CA ALA A 141 -24.19 -2.75 -2.93
C ALA A 141 -25.55 -2.13 -3.25
N LEU A 142 -25.73 -1.60 -4.45
CA LEU A 142 -27.01 -1.00 -4.87
C LEU A 142 -27.85 -2.02 -5.63
N SER A 143 -29.16 -2.04 -5.36
CA SER A 143 -30.13 -2.88 -6.07
C SER A 143 -31.23 -2.03 -6.72
N GLY A 144 -31.30 -2.07 -8.05
CA GLY A 144 -32.28 -1.32 -8.85
C GLY A 144 -33.19 -2.24 -9.66
N VAL A 145 -34.48 -2.34 -9.29
CA VAL A 145 -35.48 -3.11 -10.05
C VAL A 145 -36.34 -2.16 -10.87
N SER A 146 -36.48 -2.42 -12.17
CA SER A 146 -37.29 -1.62 -13.11
C SER A 146 -36.90 -0.14 -13.03
N ARG A 147 -37.86 0.76 -12.76
CA ARG A 147 -37.64 2.20 -12.52
C ARG A 147 -36.63 2.51 -11.40
N GLY A 148 -36.25 1.53 -10.58
CA GLY A 148 -35.15 1.63 -9.63
C GLY A 148 -33.79 1.90 -10.29
N GLY A 149 -33.61 1.56 -11.57
CA GLY A 149 -32.42 1.88 -12.37
C GLY A 149 -32.08 3.38 -12.35
N LEU A 150 -33.10 4.23 -12.48
CA LEU A 150 -32.95 5.69 -12.43
C LEU A 150 -32.27 6.17 -11.13
N PHE A 151 -32.58 5.54 -9.99
CA PHE A 151 -32.02 5.93 -8.69
C PHE A 151 -30.60 5.44 -8.51
N VAL A 152 -30.35 4.14 -8.74
CA VAL A 152 -29.06 3.52 -8.42
C VAL A 152 -27.93 4.10 -9.26
N TYR A 153 -28.18 4.37 -10.54
CA TYR A 153 -27.17 4.93 -11.43
C TYR A 153 -26.93 6.42 -11.16
N ASN A 154 -27.98 7.21 -10.93
CA ASN A 154 -27.80 8.63 -10.60
C ASN A 154 -27.04 8.82 -9.29
N TRP A 155 -27.36 8.03 -8.25
CA TRP A 155 -26.64 8.10 -6.98
C TRP A 155 -25.20 7.62 -7.11
N ALA A 156 -24.97 6.52 -7.84
CA ALA A 156 -23.64 5.97 -8.05
C ALA A 156 -22.71 6.92 -8.82
N LYS A 157 -23.22 7.62 -9.84
CA LYS A 157 -22.42 8.61 -10.60
C LYS A 157 -21.93 9.75 -9.73
N ALA A 158 -22.76 10.20 -8.79
CA ALA A 158 -22.41 11.25 -7.83
C ALA A 158 -21.51 10.74 -6.69
N ASN A 159 -21.51 9.43 -6.43
CA ASN A 159 -20.85 8.82 -5.26
C ASN A 159 -20.05 7.55 -5.60
N PRO A 160 -19.16 7.56 -6.63
CA PRO A 160 -18.53 6.34 -7.13
C PRO A 160 -17.63 5.65 -6.09
N ASP A 161 -17.04 6.42 -5.16
CA ASP A 161 -16.21 5.92 -4.07
C ASP A 161 -17.01 5.16 -2.99
N LYS A 162 -18.32 5.40 -2.90
CA LYS A 162 -19.24 4.78 -1.92
C LYS A 162 -19.94 3.52 -2.46
N VAL A 163 -19.69 3.13 -3.71
CA VAL A 163 -20.37 1.98 -4.33
C VAL A 163 -19.44 0.77 -4.38
N ALA A 164 -19.95 -0.38 -3.91
CA ALA A 164 -19.27 -1.67 -4.01
C ALA A 164 -19.55 -2.34 -5.36
N CYS A 165 -20.83 -2.41 -5.74
CA CYS A 165 -21.32 -2.92 -7.02
C CYS A 165 -22.77 -2.46 -7.23
N ILE A 166 -23.26 -2.63 -8.46
CA ILE A 166 -24.66 -2.40 -8.84
C ILE A 166 -25.24 -3.72 -9.33
N TYR A 167 -26.30 -4.18 -8.70
CA TYR A 167 -27.17 -5.23 -9.21
C TYR A 167 -28.49 -4.61 -9.70
N ALA A 168 -28.93 -4.94 -10.90
CA ALA A 168 -30.18 -4.41 -11.42
C ALA A 168 -31.03 -5.43 -12.19
N GLU A 169 -32.34 -5.28 -12.11
CA GLU A 169 -33.33 -6.17 -12.72
C GLU A 169 -34.19 -5.37 -13.70
N ALA A 170 -34.14 -5.71 -15.00
CA ALA A 170 -34.80 -4.96 -16.08
C ALA A 170 -34.76 -3.43 -15.88
N PRO A 171 -33.58 -2.83 -15.65
CA PRO A 171 -33.50 -1.45 -15.19
C PRO A 171 -33.90 -0.47 -16.28
N VAL A 172 -34.68 0.53 -15.87
CA VAL A 172 -34.88 1.74 -16.67
C VAL A 172 -33.59 2.56 -16.59
N CYS A 173 -32.92 2.71 -17.73
CA CYS A 173 -31.71 3.50 -17.89
C CYS A 173 -31.96 4.83 -18.61
N ASP A 174 -33.09 4.97 -19.30
CA ASP A 174 -33.51 6.21 -19.92
C ASP A 174 -35.01 6.43 -19.69
N PHE A 175 -35.36 7.53 -19.03
CA PHE A 175 -36.76 7.84 -18.81
C PHE A 175 -37.54 8.18 -20.09
N LYS A 176 -36.83 8.43 -21.20
CA LYS A 176 -37.41 8.61 -22.54
C LYS A 176 -37.91 7.28 -23.13
N SER A 177 -37.21 6.18 -22.82
CA SER A 177 -37.69 4.82 -23.12
C SER A 177 -38.90 4.48 -22.25
N TRP A 178 -38.76 4.55 -20.92
CA TRP A 178 -39.87 4.41 -19.98
C TRP A 178 -39.70 5.42 -18.83
N PRO A 179 -40.69 6.25 -18.47
CA PRO A 179 -42.10 6.09 -18.76
C PRO A 179 -42.62 6.86 -19.98
N LEU A 180 -41.82 7.66 -20.68
CA LEU A 180 -42.32 8.40 -21.85
C LEU A 180 -42.84 7.48 -22.96
N GLY A 181 -42.11 6.40 -23.30
CA GLY A 181 -42.48 5.50 -24.39
C GLY A 181 -42.17 6.07 -25.77
N SER A 182 -41.07 6.83 -25.94
CA SER A 182 -40.72 7.41 -27.25
C SER A 182 -40.12 6.40 -28.23
N GLY A 183 -39.80 5.19 -27.76
CA GLY A 183 -39.28 4.08 -28.54
C GLY A 183 -40.33 2.98 -28.77
N LYS A 184 -39.91 1.72 -28.64
CA LYS A 184 -40.74 0.51 -28.71
C LYS A 184 -41.43 0.17 -27.39
N GLY A 185 -40.99 0.77 -26.28
CA GLY A 185 -41.55 0.50 -24.97
C GLY A 185 -42.98 1.02 -24.84
N ILE A 186 -43.86 0.27 -24.18
CA ILE A 186 -45.29 0.63 -24.02
C ILE A 186 -45.54 1.96 -23.28
N GLY A 187 -44.53 2.47 -22.56
CA GLY A 187 -44.61 3.69 -21.77
C GLY A 187 -45.56 3.62 -20.57
N SER A 188 -45.75 4.76 -19.92
CA SER A 188 -46.73 4.95 -18.85
C SER A 188 -47.08 6.45 -18.75
N PRO A 189 -48.15 6.91 -19.42
CA PRO A 189 -48.51 8.34 -19.44
C PRO A 189 -48.71 8.95 -18.04
N SER A 190 -49.22 8.15 -17.09
CA SER A 190 -49.43 8.59 -15.72
C SER A 190 -48.11 8.78 -14.96
N ASP A 191 -47.15 7.87 -15.13
CA ASP A 191 -45.81 8.00 -14.56
C ASP A 191 -45.00 9.09 -15.26
N TRP A 192 -45.18 9.30 -16.57
CA TRP A 192 -44.55 10.39 -17.30
C TRP A 192 -44.98 11.76 -16.76
N LYS A 193 -46.27 11.94 -16.48
CA LYS A 193 -46.79 13.16 -15.84
C LYS A 193 -46.16 13.38 -14.45
N LYS A 194 -46.09 12.34 -13.63
CA LYS A 194 -45.47 12.41 -12.29
C LYS A 194 -43.98 12.73 -12.36
N LEU A 195 -43.25 12.11 -13.29
CA LEU A 195 -41.84 12.35 -13.49
C LEU A 195 -41.58 13.81 -13.88
N LYS A 196 -42.32 14.35 -14.86
CA LYS A 196 -42.19 15.76 -15.25
C LYS A 196 -42.44 16.70 -14.07
N GLN A 197 -43.47 16.42 -13.25
CA GLN A 197 -43.75 17.20 -12.05
C GLN A 197 -42.63 17.11 -11.01
N GLU A 198 -42.10 15.92 -10.74
CA GLU A 198 -41.03 15.71 -9.76
C GLU A 198 -39.72 16.38 -10.17
N TYR A 199 -39.36 16.30 -11.46
CA TYR A 199 -38.17 16.97 -12.00
C TYR A 199 -38.37 18.47 -12.20
N GLY A 200 -39.62 18.96 -12.15
CA GLY A 200 -39.96 20.36 -12.36
C GLY A 200 -39.89 20.80 -13.83
N PHE A 201 -39.98 19.86 -14.78
CA PHE A 201 -40.00 20.18 -16.21
C PHE A 201 -41.29 20.91 -16.58
N LYS A 202 -41.16 22.12 -17.13
CA LYS A 202 -42.27 22.95 -17.58
C LYS A 202 -42.76 22.56 -18.96
N THR A 203 -41.87 22.01 -19.78
CA THR A 203 -42.17 21.57 -21.15
C THR A 203 -41.66 20.14 -21.38
N GLU A 204 -42.25 19.46 -22.37
CA GLU A 204 -41.74 18.14 -22.78
C GLU A 204 -40.34 18.22 -23.38
N LYS A 205 -40.04 19.34 -24.07
CA LYS A 205 -38.70 19.61 -24.61
C LYS A 205 -37.64 19.65 -23.50
N GLU A 206 -37.92 20.32 -22.37
CA GLU A 206 -37.00 20.32 -21.22
C GLU A 206 -36.72 18.90 -20.70
N ALA A 207 -37.73 18.03 -20.68
CA ALA A 207 -37.56 16.65 -20.27
C ALA A 207 -36.76 15.83 -21.29
N LEU A 208 -36.99 16.05 -22.60
CA LEU A 208 -36.27 15.38 -23.69
C LEU A 208 -34.80 15.81 -23.75
N ASP A 209 -34.52 17.09 -23.51
CA ASP A 209 -33.17 17.68 -23.54
C ASP A 209 -32.36 17.38 -22.25
N TYR A 210 -32.99 16.82 -21.21
CA TYR A 210 -32.31 16.54 -19.95
C TYR A 210 -31.30 15.41 -20.07
N ALA A 211 -30.03 15.75 -19.84
CA ALA A 211 -28.90 14.86 -20.11
C ALA A 211 -28.49 13.98 -18.92
N ASP A 212 -28.84 14.31 -17.67
CA ASP A 212 -28.37 13.56 -16.50
C ASP A 212 -29.21 12.29 -16.21
N ILE A 213 -29.15 11.36 -17.16
CA ILE A 213 -29.79 10.05 -17.09
C ILE A 213 -28.76 8.93 -16.87
N PRO A 214 -29.17 7.73 -16.45
CA PRO A 214 -28.25 6.61 -16.26
C PRO A 214 -27.33 6.28 -17.45
N LEU A 215 -27.82 6.41 -18.69
CA LEU A 215 -26.99 6.15 -19.89
C LEU A 215 -25.84 7.15 -20.08
N ASN A 216 -25.91 8.33 -19.47
CA ASN A 216 -24.91 9.39 -19.61
C ASN A 216 -24.01 9.48 -18.37
N GLY A 217 -22.75 9.87 -18.56
CA GLY A 217 -21.78 10.05 -17.46
C GLY A 217 -21.15 8.75 -16.94
N LEU A 218 -21.31 7.64 -17.67
CA LEU A 218 -20.80 6.31 -17.31
C LEU A 218 -19.27 6.25 -17.12
N ALA A 219 -18.52 7.18 -17.72
CA ALA A 219 -17.05 7.24 -17.61
C ALA A 219 -16.58 7.36 -16.15
N VAL A 220 -17.35 8.03 -15.28
CA VAL A 220 -17.03 8.16 -13.85
C VAL A 220 -17.09 6.79 -13.17
N LEU A 221 -18.12 6.00 -13.47
CA LEU A 221 -18.29 4.65 -12.94
C LEU A 221 -17.23 3.69 -13.49
N ALA A 222 -16.92 3.80 -14.79
CA ALA A 222 -15.93 2.94 -15.46
C ALA A 222 -14.52 3.21 -14.92
N LYS A 223 -14.17 4.48 -14.72
CA LYS A 223 -12.91 4.89 -14.08
C LYS A 223 -12.78 4.35 -12.65
N ALA A 224 -13.89 4.29 -11.90
CA ALA A 224 -13.95 3.67 -10.58
C ALA A 224 -14.03 2.13 -10.63
N ARG A 225 -14.11 1.54 -11.83
CA ARG A 225 -14.27 0.11 -12.10
C ARG A 225 -15.44 -0.52 -11.34
N ILE A 226 -16.57 0.18 -11.26
CA ILE A 226 -17.76 -0.31 -10.54
C ILE A 226 -18.31 -1.56 -11.24
N PRO A 227 -18.36 -2.73 -10.57
CA PRO A 227 -18.95 -3.94 -11.12
C PRO A 227 -20.47 -3.79 -11.25
N VAL A 228 -20.99 -4.14 -12.43
CA VAL A 228 -22.43 -4.12 -12.73
C VAL A 228 -22.92 -5.51 -13.12
N LEU A 229 -24.06 -5.95 -12.57
CA LEU A 229 -24.77 -7.14 -13.01
C LEU A 229 -26.22 -6.79 -13.31
N HIS A 230 -26.68 -7.08 -14.53
CA HIS A 230 -28.08 -6.96 -14.91
C HIS A 230 -28.70 -8.34 -15.13
N THR A 231 -29.88 -8.59 -14.56
CA THR A 231 -30.78 -9.67 -14.98
C THR A 231 -31.90 -9.08 -15.83
N VAL A 232 -32.10 -9.59 -17.05
CA VAL A 232 -33.01 -8.99 -18.03
C VAL A 232 -33.77 -10.04 -18.83
N SER A 233 -34.95 -9.69 -19.31
CA SER A 233 -35.63 -10.40 -20.39
C SER A 233 -35.36 -9.67 -21.70
N THR A 234 -34.98 -10.39 -22.76
CA THR A 234 -34.75 -9.80 -24.09
C THR A 234 -36.06 -9.56 -24.86
N VAL A 235 -37.20 -9.94 -24.29
CA VAL A 235 -38.55 -9.72 -24.85
C VAL A 235 -39.38 -8.81 -23.95
N ASP A 236 -38.73 -8.00 -23.12
CA ASP A 236 -39.37 -7.01 -22.25
C ASP A 236 -39.92 -5.84 -23.09
N GLU A 237 -41.25 -5.70 -23.19
CA GLU A 237 -41.89 -4.60 -23.90
C GLU A 237 -42.15 -3.37 -22.99
N VAL A 238 -41.94 -3.51 -21.68
CA VAL A 238 -42.11 -2.40 -20.72
C VAL A 238 -40.84 -1.58 -20.63
N VAL A 239 -39.71 -2.24 -20.47
CA VAL A 239 -38.37 -1.66 -20.43
C VAL A 239 -37.51 -2.36 -21.48
N PRO A 240 -37.64 -2.00 -22.77
CA PRO A 240 -36.95 -2.68 -23.85
C PRO A 240 -35.45 -2.80 -23.62
N TYR A 241 -34.95 -4.03 -23.78
CA TYR A 241 -33.55 -4.38 -23.57
C TYR A 241 -32.62 -3.50 -24.42
N GLU A 242 -32.98 -3.31 -25.70
CA GLU A 242 -32.23 -2.57 -26.72
C GLU A 242 -32.16 -1.07 -26.40
N GLU A 243 -33.14 -0.54 -25.68
CA GLU A 243 -33.21 0.89 -25.36
C GLU A 243 -32.53 1.23 -24.04
N ASN A 244 -32.36 0.24 -23.16
CA ASN A 244 -31.86 0.44 -21.79
C ASN A 244 -30.56 -0.33 -21.55
N THR A 245 -30.65 -1.63 -21.30
CA THR A 245 -29.49 -2.43 -20.88
C THR A 245 -28.46 -2.57 -21.99
N GLN A 246 -28.86 -2.76 -23.24
CA GLN A 246 -27.90 -2.93 -24.35
C GLN A 246 -27.08 -1.67 -24.61
N LYS A 247 -27.70 -0.49 -24.56
CA LYS A 247 -26.99 0.80 -24.69
C LYS A 247 -26.00 0.98 -23.54
N LEU A 248 -26.46 0.79 -22.30
CA LEU A 248 -25.61 0.90 -21.12
C LEU A 248 -24.42 -0.08 -21.19
N LEU A 249 -24.68 -1.33 -21.55
CA LEU A 249 -23.65 -2.36 -21.76
C LEU A 249 -22.60 -1.90 -22.76
N THR A 250 -23.04 -1.44 -23.93
CA THR A 250 -22.16 -1.06 -25.04
C THR A 250 -21.24 0.09 -24.63
N ASP A 251 -21.81 1.15 -24.08
CA ASP A 251 -21.06 2.34 -23.67
C ASP A 251 -20.15 2.05 -22.46
N TYR A 252 -20.65 1.29 -21.49
CA TYR A 252 -19.87 0.97 -20.29
C TYR A 252 -18.67 0.08 -20.60
N VAL A 253 -18.83 -0.93 -21.47
CA VAL A 253 -17.72 -1.77 -21.94
C VAL A 253 -16.71 -0.95 -22.74
N ALA A 254 -17.17 -0.07 -23.64
CA ALA A 254 -16.28 0.80 -24.42
C ALA A 254 -15.40 1.70 -23.54
N LEU A 255 -15.92 2.10 -22.37
CA LEU A 255 -15.21 2.88 -21.36
C LEU A 255 -14.32 2.03 -20.42
N GLY A 256 -14.27 0.71 -20.58
CA GLY A 256 -13.50 -0.23 -19.75
C GLY A 256 -14.20 -0.66 -18.45
N GLY A 257 -15.51 -0.41 -18.33
CA GLY A 257 -16.35 -0.76 -17.19
C GLY A 257 -16.68 -2.26 -17.13
N PRO A 258 -16.60 -2.91 -15.96
CA PRO A 258 -16.96 -4.32 -15.81
C PRO A 258 -18.47 -4.50 -15.64
N ILE A 259 -19.11 -5.16 -16.61
CA ILE A 259 -20.55 -5.46 -16.57
C ILE A 259 -20.82 -6.90 -17.02
N THR A 260 -21.83 -7.52 -16.40
CA THR A 260 -22.33 -8.86 -16.72
C THR A 260 -23.83 -8.82 -16.93
N ILE A 261 -24.30 -9.45 -18.01
CA ILE A 261 -25.73 -9.58 -18.32
C ILE A 261 -26.13 -11.05 -18.15
N VAL A 262 -27.22 -11.28 -17.41
CA VAL A 262 -27.82 -12.59 -17.20
C VAL A 262 -29.22 -12.57 -17.82
N PRO A 263 -29.42 -13.20 -18.99
CA PRO A 263 -30.75 -13.33 -19.58
C PRO A 263 -31.65 -14.23 -18.72
N CYS A 264 -32.90 -13.82 -18.51
CA CYS A 264 -33.94 -14.57 -17.82
C CYS A 264 -35.06 -14.89 -18.80
N THR A 265 -35.36 -16.17 -18.99
CA THR A 265 -36.30 -16.65 -20.02
C THR A 265 -37.52 -17.39 -19.46
N ARG A 266 -37.59 -17.59 -18.13
CA ARG A 266 -38.67 -18.36 -17.48
C ARG A 266 -39.72 -17.48 -16.80
N ASN A 267 -40.96 -17.96 -16.84
CA ASN A 267 -42.14 -17.34 -16.22
C ASN A 267 -42.35 -15.87 -16.62
N LEU A 268 -42.09 -15.57 -17.89
CA LEU A 268 -42.24 -14.25 -18.47
C LEU A 268 -43.69 -13.79 -18.38
N ARG A 269 -43.93 -12.70 -17.66
CA ARG A 269 -45.23 -12.09 -17.40
C ARG A 269 -45.12 -10.58 -17.56
N LEU A 270 -46.25 -9.89 -17.65
CA LEU A 270 -46.32 -8.44 -17.88
C LEU A 270 -45.46 -8.04 -19.09
N HIS A 271 -45.77 -8.60 -20.25
CA HIS A 271 -45.04 -8.34 -21.50
C HIS A 271 -43.53 -8.60 -21.40
N GLY A 272 -43.15 -9.70 -20.74
CA GLY A 272 -41.76 -10.06 -20.54
C GLY A 272 -41.02 -9.34 -19.41
N HIS A 273 -41.61 -8.31 -18.78
CA HIS A 273 -40.96 -7.51 -17.74
C HIS A 273 -40.77 -8.24 -16.41
N HIS A 274 -41.72 -9.12 -16.06
CA HIS A 274 -41.63 -9.95 -14.86
C HIS A 274 -41.13 -11.34 -15.26
N PHE A 275 -40.07 -11.80 -14.60
CA PHE A 275 -39.43 -13.09 -14.87
C PHE A 275 -39.00 -13.75 -13.57
N THR A 276 -38.71 -15.05 -13.63
CA THR A 276 -38.06 -15.75 -12.51
C THR A 276 -36.56 -15.59 -12.58
N ILE A 277 -35.93 -15.37 -11.43
CA ILE A 277 -34.48 -15.50 -11.26
C ILE A 277 -34.20 -16.96 -10.91
N ASP A 278 -33.60 -17.66 -11.85
CA ASP A 278 -33.39 -19.11 -11.74
C ASP A 278 -32.32 -19.45 -10.72
N GLU A 279 -31.23 -18.67 -10.70
CA GLU A 279 -30.07 -18.88 -9.83
C GLU A 279 -29.80 -17.64 -8.97
N PRO A 280 -30.61 -17.38 -7.92
CA PRO A 280 -30.40 -16.24 -7.02
C PRO A 280 -29.04 -16.31 -6.30
N GLY A 281 -28.46 -17.51 -6.17
CA GLY A 281 -27.11 -17.72 -5.65
C GLY A 281 -26.03 -16.99 -6.45
N TYR A 282 -26.14 -16.93 -7.79
CA TYR A 282 -25.18 -16.22 -8.63
C TYR A 282 -25.15 -14.70 -8.34
N ILE A 283 -26.31 -14.11 -8.06
CA ILE A 283 -26.42 -12.69 -7.70
C ILE A 283 -25.86 -12.46 -6.30
N VAL A 284 -26.14 -13.37 -5.36
CA VAL A 284 -25.54 -13.34 -4.02
C VAL A 284 -24.03 -13.46 -4.09
N ASP A 285 -23.49 -14.34 -4.93
CA ASP A 285 -22.06 -14.51 -5.16
C ASP A 285 -21.45 -13.27 -5.81
N PHE A 286 -22.12 -12.64 -6.77
CA PHE A 286 -21.68 -11.37 -7.35
C PHE A 286 -21.63 -10.25 -6.29
N ILE A 287 -22.73 -10.08 -5.54
CA ILE A 287 -22.80 -9.06 -4.48
C ILE A 287 -21.74 -9.35 -3.44
N THR A 288 -21.62 -10.57 -2.95
CA THR A 288 -20.63 -10.95 -1.93
C THR A 288 -19.21 -10.92 -2.46
N TYR A 289 -18.98 -11.21 -3.74
CA TYR A 289 -17.68 -11.01 -4.38
C TYR A 289 -17.32 -9.52 -4.32
N HIS A 290 -18.17 -8.61 -4.77
CA HIS A 290 -17.78 -7.22 -4.94
C HIS A 290 -17.98 -6.33 -3.71
N SER A 291 -18.81 -6.76 -2.75
CA SER A 291 -19.05 -6.08 -1.47
C SER A 291 -18.50 -6.83 -0.26
N GLN A 292 -18.06 -8.08 -0.43
CA GLN A 292 -17.41 -8.89 0.62
C GLN A 292 -16.16 -9.71 0.22
N LYS A 293 -15.67 -9.76 -1.02
CA LYS A 293 -14.28 -10.19 -1.23
C LYS A 293 -13.36 -9.03 -0.87
N LYS A 294 -12.64 -9.28 0.22
CA LYS A 294 -11.44 -8.61 0.71
C LYS A 294 -11.43 -7.15 0.29
N LEU A 295 -11.89 -6.27 1.20
CA LEU A 295 -11.31 -4.94 1.31
C LEU A 295 -9.83 -5.07 0.91
N PRO A 296 -9.35 -4.32 -0.10
CA PRO A 296 -7.98 -4.45 -0.57
C PRO A 296 -7.12 -4.56 0.67
N LEU A 297 -6.32 -5.63 0.75
CA LEU A 297 -5.60 -5.98 1.95
C LEU A 297 -5.09 -4.70 2.60
N SER A 298 -5.54 -4.38 3.82
CA SER A 298 -5.19 -3.08 4.39
C SER A 298 -3.67 -2.98 4.48
N ALA A 299 -3.10 -2.01 3.76
CA ALA A 299 -1.65 -1.80 3.71
C ALA A 299 -1.08 -1.59 5.13
N ALA A 300 -1.87 -0.97 6.02
CA ALA A 300 -1.53 -0.73 7.43
C ALA A 300 -1.15 -2.01 8.20
N LYS A 301 -1.57 -3.20 7.75
CA LYS A 301 -1.16 -4.48 8.36
C LYS A 301 0.31 -4.84 8.12
N PHE A 302 0.98 -4.15 7.19
CA PHE A 302 2.38 -4.36 6.83
C PHE A 302 3.27 -3.19 7.24
N HIS A 303 2.73 -2.28 8.04
CA HIS A 303 3.40 -1.08 8.51
C HIS A 303 3.80 -1.26 9.97
N ASN A 304 5.02 -0.87 10.31
CA ASN A 304 5.46 -0.70 11.68
C ASN A 304 5.72 0.79 11.91
N HIS A 305 4.86 1.47 12.66
CA HIS A 305 4.96 2.93 12.83
C HIS A 305 6.08 3.37 13.78
N ARG A 306 6.44 2.56 14.78
CA ARG A 306 7.50 2.86 15.78
C ARG A 306 7.41 4.30 16.30
N ASN A 307 8.50 5.07 16.24
CA ASN A 307 8.54 6.45 16.71
C ASN A 307 7.84 7.44 15.75
N GLY A 308 7.32 6.97 14.61
CA GLY A 308 6.60 7.78 13.65
C GLY A 308 7.50 8.70 12.81
N LEU A 309 6.87 9.71 12.21
CA LEU A 309 7.49 10.70 11.33
C LEU A 309 7.11 12.14 11.76
N LYS A 310 7.06 12.39 13.08
CA LYS A 310 6.55 13.67 13.61
C LYS A 310 7.47 14.84 13.27
N ASN A 311 8.79 14.63 13.25
CA ASN A 311 9.76 15.71 13.01
C ASN A 311 9.66 16.29 11.60
N SER A 312 9.64 15.42 10.58
CA SER A 312 9.50 15.85 9.19
C SER A 312 8.20 16.62 8.98
N ARG A 313 7.07 16.15 9.56
CA ARG A 313 5.81 16.91 9.54
C ARG A 313 5.94 18.30 10.15
N LEU A 314 6.54 18.40 11.34
CA LEU A 314 6.75 19.68 12.02
C LEU A 314 7.62 20.62 11.18
N VAL A 315 8.68 20.11 10.58
CA VAL A 315 9.54 20.89 9.67
C VAL A 315 8.72 21.40 8.49
N PHE A 316 8.01 20.53 7.77
CA PHE A 316 7.22 20.92 6.60
C PHE A 316 6.14 21.96 6.98
N GLU A 317 5.39 21.73 8.06
CA GLU A 317 4.32 22.63 8.47
C GLU A 317 4.82 23.97 9.02
N ARG A 318 6.00 24.05 9.61
CA ARG A 318 6.46 25.27 10.31
C ARG A 318 7.53 26.06 9.55
N SER A 319 8.59 25.37 9.11
CA SER A 319 9.67 26.03 8.36
C SER A 319 9.24 26.35 6.93
N LYS A 320 8.22 25.65 6.42
CA LYS A 320 7.76 25.70 5.03
C LYS A 320 8.88 25.36 4.03
N LYS A 321 9.92 24.64 4.49
CA LYS A 321 11.03 24.13 3.69
C LYS A 321 11.29 22.68 4.07
N GLY A 322 11.26 21.77 3.10
CA GLY A 322 11.47 20.34 3.35
C GLY A 322 12.51 19.74 2.42
N ARG A 323 13.46 18.99 2.95
CA ARG A 323 14.48 18.26 2.18
C ARG A 323 14.28 16.75 2.35
N VAL A 324 13.93 16.09 1.26
CA VAL A 324 13.51 14.68 1.25
C VAL A 324 14.43 13.89 0.34
N ALA A 325 15.03 12.81 0.84
CA ALA A 325 15.93 11.97 0.07
C ALA A 325 15.36 10.57 -0.15
N PHE A 326 15.61 10.00 -1.33
CA PHE A 326 15.22 8.64 -1.71
C PHE A 326 16.47 7.82 -2.02
N LEU A 327 16.89 6.97 -1.10
CA LEU A 327 18.11 6.19 -1.17
C LEU A 327 17.80 4.72 -1.45
N GLY A 328 18.34 4.16 -2.53
CA GLY A 328 18.20 2.73 -2.79
C GLY A 328 18.73 2.29 -4.15
N GLY A 329 18.22 1.15 -4.61
CA GLY A 329 18.63 0.49 -5.84
C GLY A 329 17.92 0.98 -7.11
N SER A 330 17.79 0.07 -8.09
CA SER A 330 17.17 0.37 -9.39
C SER A 330 15.67 0.65 -9.30
N ILE A 331 14.95 0.01 -8.38
CA ILE A 331 13.51 0.27 -8.17
C ILE A 331 13.28 1.70 -7.65
N THR A 332 14.20 2.23 -6.83
CA THR A 332 14.19 3.63 -6.36
C THR A 332 14.64 4.62 -7.43
N TYR A 333 15.58 4.23 -8.29
CA TYR A 333 16.03 5.03 -9.43
C TYR A 333 14.92 5.23 -10.47
N ASN A 334 14.20 4.16 -10.82
CA ASN A 334 13.15 4.19 -11.82
C ASN A 334 11.96 5.10 -11.43
N PRO A 335 11.28 5.73 -12.40
CA PRO A 335 10.06 6.50 -12.15
C PRO A 335 8.92 5.61 -11.61
N GLY A 336 7.98 6.22 -10.90
CA GLY A 336 6.79 5.55 -10.37
C GLY A 336 6.46 5.93 -8.92
N TRP A 337 6.79 5.06 -7.96
CA TRP A 337 6.38 5.24 -6.56
C TRP A 337 6.93 6.54 -5.96
N ARG A 338 8.19 6.87 -6.27
CA ARG A 338 8.89 8.06 -5.77
C ARG A 338 8.24 9.35 -6.26
N ASP A 339 7.84 9.39 -7.52
CA ASP A 339 7.13 10.53 -8.13
C ASP A 339 5.76 10.73 -7.51
N SER A 340 5.08 9.61 -7.20
CA SER A 340 3.78 9.62 -6.53
C SER A 340 3.89 10.15 -5.09
N VAL A 341 4.91 9.73 -4.34
CA VAL A 341 5.20 10.23 -2.98
C VAL A 341 5.58 11.72 -3.03
N THR A 342 6.40 12.12 -4.00
CA THR A 342 6.79 13.52 -4.22
C THR A 342 5.56 14.39 -4.48
N THR A 343 4.66 13.94 -5.35
CA THR A 343 3.40 14.62 -5.65
C THR A 343 2.49 14.70 -4.42
N TYR A 344 2.40 13.60 -3.65
CA TYR A 344 1.64 13.56 -2.41
C TYR A 344 2.15 14.58 -1.39
N LEU A 345 3.47 14.64 -1.15
CA LEU A 345 4.06 15.58 -0.18
C LEU A 345 3.79 17.04 -0.57
N LYS A 346 3.99 17.39 -1.85
CA LYS A 346 3.65 18.74 -2.37
C LYS A 346 2.18 19.07 -2.18
N LYS A 347 1.28 18.11 -2.42
CA LYS A 347 -0.17 18.30 -2.26
C LYS A 347 -0.59 18.42 -0.78
N ARG A 348 0.00 17.60 0.10
CA ARG A 348 -0.32 17.56 1.54
C ARG A 348 0.18 18.80 2.28
N PHE A 349 1.30 19.36 1.85
CA PHE A 349 1.92 20.56 2.42
C PHE A 349 2.11 21.64 1.33
N PRO A 350 1.01 22.24 0.83
CA PRO A 350 1.06 23.13 -0.35
C PRO A 350 1.85 24.42 -0.12
N GLN A 351 2.10 24.79 1.14
CA GLN A 351 2.89 25.95 1.53
C GLN A 351 4.38 25.63 1.70
N THR A 352 4.80 24.37 1.54
CA THR A 352 6.20 23.95 1.74
C THR A 352 6.94 23.91 0.42
N VAL A 353 8.08 24.59 0.35
CA VAL A 353 9.04 24.44 -0.75
C VAL A 353 9.88 23.20 -0.48
N PHE A 354 9.78 22.21 -1.37
CA PHE A 354 10.51 20.95 -1.23
C PHE A 354 11.73 20.87 -2.15
N GLU A 355 12.83 20.34 -1.62
CA GLU A 355 13.96 19.81 -2.37
C GLU A 355 13.94 18.28 -2.27
N PHE A 356 13.92 17.61 -3.42
CA PHE A 356 13.94 16.15 -3.50
C PHE A 356 15.30 15.66 -4.01
N ILE A 357 15.93 14.77 -3.26
CA ILE A 357 17.23 14.18 -3.61
C ILE A 357 17.00 12.75 -4.11
N GLU A 358 17.26 12.55 -5.40
CA GLU A 358 17.06 11.28 -6.11
C GLU A 358 18.31 10.40 -6.01
N ALA A 359 18.56 9.83 -4.83
CA ALA A 359 19.75 9.04 -4.55
C ALA A 359 19.58 7.53 -4.85
N GLY A 360 18.73 7.17 -5.82
CA GLY A 360 18.61 5.79 -6.31
C GLY A 360 19.73 5.46 -7.30
N ILE A 361 20.46 4.36 -7.11
CA ILE A 361 21.49 3.92 -8.07
C ILE A 361 21.32 2.43 -8.36
N PRO A 362 21.14 2.01 -9.63
CA PRO A 362 20.96 0.62 -9.97
C PRO A 362 22.03 -0.32 -9.39
N SER A 363 21.59 -1.47 -8.88
CA SER A 363 22.42 -2.54 -8.30
C SER A 363 22.99 -2.26 -6.90
N MET A 364 22.72 -1.09 -6.32
CA MET A 364 23.20 -0.73 -4.99
C MET A 364 22.23 -1.15 -3.88
N GLY A 365 22.73 -1.90 -2.90
CA GLY A 365 22.04 -2.23 -1.64
C GLY A 365 22.48 -1.35 -0.47
N SER A 366 22.39 -1.86 0.76
CA SER A 366 22.68 -1.13 1.99
C SER A 366 24.17 -0.82 2.13
N THR A 367 25.07 -1.76 1.84
CA THR A 367 26.54 -1.54 1.91
C THR A 367 26.99 -0.35 1.06
N PRO A 368 26.79 -0.32 -0.27
CA PRO A 368 27.19 0.85 -1.05
C PRO A 368 26.47 2.12 -0.59
N SER A 369 25.21 2.02 -0.15
CA SER A 369 24.44 3.15 0.36
C SER A 369 25.06 3.74 1.64
N SER A 370 25.55 2.93 2.58
CA SER A 370 26.18 3.41 3.82
C SER A 370 27.47 4.18 3.57
N PHE A 371 28.25 3.79 2.54
CA PHE A 371 29.49 4.47 2.20
C PHE A 371 29.29 5.69 1.28
N ARG A 372 28.23 5.73 0.48
CA ARG A 372 27.95 6.88 -0.41
C ARG A 372 27.02 7.93 0.20
N LEU A 373 26.38 7.65 1.34
CA LEU A 373 25.40 8.54 1.98
C LEU A 373 25.91 9.98 2.09
N LYS A 374 27.16 10.17 2.51
CA LYS A 374 27.76 11.50 2.61
C LYS A 374 27.81 12.21 1.25
N ARG A 375 28.27 11.53 0.19
CA ARG A 375 28.42 12.12 -1.15
C ARG A 375 27.07 12.41 -1.78
N ASP A 376 26.13 11.49 -1.68
CA ASP A 376 24.89 11.50 -2.49
C ASP A 376 23.70 12.16 -1.79
N VAL A 377 23.76 12.30 -0.47
CA VAL A 377 22.63 12.78 0.33
C VAL A 377 23.03 13.92 1.26
N LEU A 378 24.09 13.75 2.06
CA LEU A 378 24.43 14.72 3.11
C LEU A 378 25.29 15.90 2.61
N SER A 379 25.94 15.77 1.47
CA SER A 379 26.85 16.78 0.90
C SER A 379 26.14 18.08 0.53
N THR A 380 24.85 17.99 0.23
CA THR A 380 24.03 19.14 -0.15
C THR A 380 23.30 19.76 1.04
N GLY A 381 23.40 19.18 2.25
CA GLY A 381 22.92 19.75 3.52
C GLY A 381 22.07 18.78 4.37
N ARG A 382 21.32 19.32 5.34
CA ARG A 382 20.47 18.53 6.26
C ARG A 382 19.26 17.91 5.54
N ILE A 383 18.88 16.69 5.96
CA ILE A 383 17.73 15.94 5.43
C ILE A 383 16.67 15.81 6.50
N ASP A 384 15.42 16.13 6.18
CA ASP A 384 14.30 16.08 7.12
C ASP A 384 13.61 14.70 7.09
N LEU A 385 13.57 14.07 5.91
CA LEU A 385 13.00 12.73 5.70
C LEU A 385 13.84 11.92 4.70
N LEU A 386 14.31 10.75 5.13
CA LEU A 386 15.01 9.79 4.27
C LEU A 386 14.15 8.53 4.04
N PHE A 387 13.82 8.23 2.79
CA PHE A 387 13.33 6.91 2.39
C PHE A 387 14.52 6.02 2.05
N VAL A 388 14.59 4.82 2.61
CA VAL A 388 15.66 3.85 2.36
C VAL A 388 15.11 2.48 1.97
N GLU A 389 15.61 1.93 0.85
CA GLU A 389 15.29 0.57 0.39
C GLU A 389 16.56 -0.13 -0.11
N ALA A 390 16.77 -1.36 0.33
CA ALA A 390 17.94 -2.16 -0.05
C ALA A 390 17.69 -3.68 -0.08
N ALA A 391 16.49 -4.15 0.27
CA ALA A 391 16.24 -5.56 0.57
C ALA A 391 16.40 -6.46 -0.66
N VAL A 392 16.01 -5.96 -1.83
CA VAL A 392 16.18 -6.69 -3.10
C VAL A 392 17.66 -6.79 -3.48
N ASN A 393 18.39 -5.68 -3.38
CA ASN A 393 19.80 -5.64 -3.77
C ASN A 393 20.75 -6.33 -2.79
N ASP A 394 20.51 -6.25 -1.49
CA ASP A 394 21.35 -6.93 -0.50
C ASP A 394 21.33 -8.45 -0.68
N ALA A 395 20.14 -9.01 -0.92
CA ALA A 395 19.97 -10.43 -1.20
C ALA A 395 20.62 -10.83 -2.54
N ALA A 396 20.30 -10.10 -3.63
CA ALA A 396 20.86 -10.38 -4.95
C ALA A 396 22.39 -10.26 -4.99
N ASN A 397 22.95 -9.32 -4.24
CA ASN A 397 24.39 -9.09 -4.13
C ASN A 397 25.07 -10.03 -3.13
N ARG A 398 24.34 -11.00 -2.55
CA ARG A 398 24.82 -12.02 -1.61
C ARG A 398 25.56 -11.43 -0.40
N ARG A 399 25.08 -10.29 0.10
CA ARG A 399 25.63 -9.68 1.33
C ARG A 399 25.35 -10.59 2.51
N SER A 400 26.34 -10.78 3.38
CA SER A 400 26.13 -11.58 4.59
C SER A 400 25.13 -10.89 5.53
N ALA A 401 24.44 -11.66 6.38
CA ALA A 401 23.52 -11.11 7.37
C ALA A 401 24.19 -10.05 8.26
N LYS A 402 25.44 -10.30 8.69
CA LYS A 402 26.25 -9.38 9.49
C LYS A 402 26.52 -8.06 8.76
N GLU A 403 26.87 -8.14 7.48
CA GLU A 403 27.13 -6.95 6.66
C GLU A 403 25.86 -6.13 6.42
N GLN A 404 24.71 -6.78 6.16
CA GLN A 404 23.42 -6.12 5.99
C GLN A 404 23.02 -5.32 7.25
N VAL A 405 23.18 -5.92 8.44
CA VAL A 405 22.91 -5.24 9.72
C VAL A 405 23.84 -4.04 9.91
N ARG A 406 25.16 -4.22 9.72
CA ARG A 406 26.16 -3.15 9.87
C ARG A 406 25.94 -1.98 8.92
N ALA A 407 25.55 -2.28 7.70
CA ALA A 407 25.31 -1.27 6.68
C ALA A 407 24.03 -0.49 6.95
N MET A 408 22.93 -1.18 7.28
CA MET A 408 21.67 -0.51 7.61
C MET A 408 21.77 0.31 8.90
N GLU A 409 22.45 -0.22 9.93
CA GLU A 409 22.76 0.53 11.15
C GLU A 409 23.67 1.73 10.83
N GLY A 410 24.69 1.52 10.00
CA GLY A 410 25.59 2.58 9.57
C GLY A 410 24.85 3.73 8.90
N LEU A 411 23.86 3.44 8.05
CA LEU A 411 22.99 4.45 7.44
C LEU A 411 22.22 5.27 8.47
N VAL A 412 21.50 4.60 9.37
CA VAL A 412 20.69 5.26 10.41
C VAL A 412 21.57 6.14 11.30
N ARG A 413 22.68 5.59 11.79
CA ARG A 413 23.60 6.31 12.67
C ARG A 413 24.30 7.46 11.95
N ASN A 414 24.80 7.25 10.73
CA ASN A 414 25.48 8.32 9.97
C ASN A 414 24.52 9.49 9.71
N LEU A 415 23.28 9.22 9.26
CA LEU A 415 22.28 10.27 9.10
C LEU A 415 22.01 11.01 10.42
N ARG A 416 21.69 10.29 11.51
CA ARG A 416 21.33 10.91 12.80
C ARG A 416 22.49 11.60 13.51
N ARG A 417 23.75 11.27 13.18
CA ARG A 417 24.91 12.03 13.64
C ARG A 417 25.06 13.39 12.98
N ASN A 418 24.60 13.51 11.72
CA ASN A 418 24.64 14.75 10.97
C ASN A 418 23.33 15.56 11.10
N ASN A 419 22.22 14.88 11.41
CA ASN A 419 20.93 15.48 11.75
C ASN A 419 20.15 14.58 12.71
N ALA A 420 20.27 14.82 14.02
CA ALA A 420 19.60 14.01 15.04
C ALA A 420 18.06 14.07 14.96
N GLU A 421 17.52 15.06 14.26
CA GLU A 421 16.08 15.28 14.09
C GLU A 421 15.51 14.60 12.84
N ALA A 422 16.37 14.02 11.99
CA ALA A 422 15.95 13.45 10.72
C ALA A 422 15.05 12.22 10.92
N ASP A 423 13.92 12.23 10.22
CA ASP A 423 13.05 11.07 10.10
C ASP A 423 13.58 10.12 9.01
N ILE A 424 13.36 8.82 9.21
CA ILE A 424 13.78 7.75 8.31
C ILE A 424 12.58 6.83 8.11
N LEU A 425 12.34 6.41 6.86
CA LEU A 425 11.38 5.39 6.52
C LEU A 425 12.07 4.24 5.79
N MET A 426 12.09 3.06 6.41
CA MET A 426 12.70 1.88 5.84
C MET A 426 11.68 1.06 5.06
N MET A 427 12.02 0.63 3.84
CA MET A 427 11.11 -0.09 2.96
C MET A 427 11.74 -1.40 2.52
N HIS A 428 10.91 -2.42 2.28
CA HIS A 428 11.35 -3.73 1.84
C HIS A 428 10.62 -4.16 0.56
N PHE A 429 11.22 -3.97 -0.62
CA PHE A 429 10.59 -4.34 -1.88
C PHE A 429 10.54 -5.86 -2.11
N VAL A 430 9.61 -6.25 -2.99
CA VAL A 430 9.31 -7.64 -3.34
C VAL A 430 10.21 -8.15 -4.48
N ASP A 431 10.51 -9.44 -4.45
CA ASP A 431 11.01 -10.22 -5.58
C ASP A 431 10.50 -11.67 -5.46
N PRO A 432 10.60 -12.51 -6.51
CA PRO A 432 10.07 -13.87 -6.50
C PRO A 432 10.61 -14.75 -5.36
N ASP A 433 11.88 -14.60 -4.99
CA ASP A 433 12.49 -15.39 -3.91
C ASP A 433 11.88 -14.99 -2.56
N LYS A 434 11.69 -13.69 -2.31
CA LYS A 434 11.01 -13.20 -1.11
C LYS A 434 9.55 -13.67 -1.05
N MET A 435 8.84 -13.67 -2.18
CA MET A 435 7.48 -14.20 -2.25
C MET A 435 7.44 -15.69 -1.89
N ALA A 436 8.36 -16.49 -2.43
CA ALA A 436 8.45 -17.92 -2.12
C ALA A 436 8.66 -18.14 -0.61
N ARG A 437 9.55 -17.37 0.02
CA ARG A 437 9.79 -17.46 1.48
C ARG A 437 8.55 -17.11 2.29
N TYR A 438 7.81 -16.06 1.92
CA TYR A 438 6.57 -15.72 2.61
C TYR A 438 5.48 -16.79 2.43
N ARG A 439 5.39 -17.42 1.26
CA ARG A 439 4.48 -18.56 1.01
C ARG A 439 4.86 -19.80 1.83
N GLU A 440 6.12 -19.97 2.19
CA GLU A 440 6.59 -20.96 3.18
C GLU A 440 6.30 -20.54 4.64
N GLY A 441 5.67 -19.39 4.88
CA GLY A 441 5.46 -18.84 6.22
C GLY A 441 6.72 -18.25 6.87
N LYS A 442 7.78 -17.99 6.10
CA LYS A 442 9.07 -17.50 6.60
C LYS A 442 9.32 -16.07 6.15
N THR A 443 9.80 -15.21 7.06
CA THR A 443 10.30 -13.89 6.70
C THR A 443 11.67 -14.03 6.01
N PRO A 444 11.91 -13.39 4.85
CA PRO A 444 13.24 -13.35 4.22
C PRO A 444 14.31 -12.82 5.18
N GLU A 445 15.49 -13.46 5.24
CA GLU A 445 16.55 -13.13 6.18
C GLU A 445 16.99 -11.65 6.07
N VAL A 446 17.10 -11.13 4.85
CA VAL A 446 17.43 -9.71 4.62
C VAL A 446 16.44 -8.75 5.27
N ILE A 447 15.15 -9.08 5.24
CA ILE A 447 14.11 -8.27 5.87
C ILE A 447 14.20 -8.39 7.40
N GLN A 448 14.50 -9.57 7.94
CA GLN A 448 14.75 -9.75 9.38
C GLN A 448 15.94 -8.88 9.84
N ASN A 449 17.03 -8.84 9.08
CA ASN A 449 18.22 -8.06 9.39
C ASN A 449 17.95 -6.56 9.37
N HIS A 450 17.22 -6.07 8.36
CA HIS A 450 16.86 -4.66 8.26
C HIS A 450 15.86 -4.26 9.36
N GLU A 451 14.85 -5.10 9.63
CA GLU A 451 13.87 -4.86 10.71
C GLU A 451 14.50 -4.85 12.10
N LYS A 452 15.53 -5.69 12.33
CA LYS A 452 16.30 -5.66 13.58
C LYS A 452 16.91 -4.28 13.85
N VAL A 453 17.43 -3.63 12.81
CA VAL A 453 17.94 -2.25 12.90
C VAL A 453 16.80 -1.27 13.07
N ALA A 454 15.72 -1.41 12.28
CA ALA A 454 14.57 -0.50 12.34
C ALA A 454 13.94 -0.48 13.74
N GLU A 455 13.75 -1.65 14.36
CA GLU A 455 13.25 -1.81 15.72
C GLU A 455 14.18 -1.16 16.75
N TYR A 456 15.47 -1.48 16.70
CA TYR A 456 16.46 -0.97 17.67
C TYR A 456 16.57 0.57 17.68
N TYR A 457 16.38 1.21 16.54
CA TYR A 457 16.45 2.67 16.38
C TYR A 457 15.08 3.37 16.34
N GLY A 458 13.98 2.63 16.53
CA GLY A 458 12.62 3.16 16.45
C GLY A 458 12.24 3.74 15.09
N VAL A 459 12.86 3.26 14.00
CA VAL A 459 12.63 3.71 12.62
C VAL A 459 11.37 3.03 12.05
N PRO A 460 10.38 3.79 11.56
CA PRO A 460 9.21 3.18 10.91
C PRO A 460 9.61 2.38 9.67
N SER A 461 8.83 1.34 9.37
CA SER A 461 9.10 0.48 8.22
C SER A 461 7.86 -0.07 7.51
N LEU A 462 8.03 -0.40 6.22
CA LEU A 462 7.02 -1.05 5.38
C LEU A 462 7.52 -2.39 4.83
N ASN A 463 6.74 -3.44 5.04
CA ASN A 463 6.98 -4.75 4.44
C ASN A 463 6.22 -4.91 3.11
N LEU A 464 6.64 -4.17 2.09
CA LEU A 464 6.02 -4.20 0.75
C LEU A 464 6.17 -5.57 0.09
N ALA A 465 7.22 -6.32 0.42
CA ALA A 465 7.41 -7.70 0.00
C ALA A 465 6.27 -8.61 0.46
N LYS A 466 5.94 -8.58 1.76
CA LYS A 466 4.84 -9.37 2.31
C LYS A 466 3.48 -8.87 1.81
N GLU A 467 3.31 -7.55 1.74
CA GLU A 467 2.08 -6.95 1.22
C GLU A 467 1.75 -7.41 -0.18
N VAL A 468 2.69 -7.26 -1.11
CA VAL A 468 2.49 -7.66 -2.51
C VAL A 468 2.25 -9.16 -2.60
N THR A 469 3.01 -9.97 -1.87
CA THR A 469 2.83 -11.43 -1.85
C THR A 469 1.41 -11.79 -1.43
N GLU A 470 0.94 -11.28 -0.29
CA GLU A 470 -0.39 -11.60 0.20
C GLU A 470 -1.51 -11.03 -0.68
N ARG A 471 -1.33 -9.86 -1.30
CA ARG A 471 -2.31 -9.31 -2.26
C ARG A 471 -2.43 -10.18 -3.51
N ILE A 472 -1.29 -10.66 -4.05
CA ILE A 472 -1.26 -11.61 -5.17
C ILE A 472 -1.91 -12.94 -4.78
N ASP A 473 -1.54 -13.52 -3.65
CA ASP A 473 -2.11 -14.79 -3.17
C ASP A 473 -3.61 -14.66 -2.86
N LYS A 474 -4.09 -13.43 -2.63
CA LYS A 474 -5.51 -13.13 -2.44
C LYS A 474 -6.27 -12.84 -3.74
N GLY A 475 -5.59 -12.82 -4.89
CA GLY A 475 -6.17 -12.58 -6.20
C GLY A 475 -6.47 -11.10 -6.50
N GLU A 476 -5.84 -10.15 -5.80
CA GLU A 476 -6.05 -8.71 -6.07
C GLU A 476 -5.38 -8.25 -7.37
N PHE A 477 -4.27 -8.89 -7.74
CA PHE A 477 -3.52 -8.72 -8.98
C PHE A 477 -2.51 -9.88 -9.11
N SER A 478 -1.75 -9.93 -10.19
CA SER A 478 -0.82 -11.03 -10.53
C SER A 478 0.62 -10.54 -10.67
N TRP A 479 1.58 -11.45 -10.46
CA TRP A 479 2.99 -11.11 -10.68
C TRP A 479 3.24 -10.85 -12.16
N GLU A 480 2.78 -11.73 -13.03
CA GLU A 480 3.11 -11.77 -14.46
C GLU A 480 2.55 -10.57 -15.22
N LYS A 481 1.31 -10.14 -14.90
CA LYS A 481 0.66 -9.03 -15.61
C LYS A 481 0.95 -7.68 -14.96
N ASP A 482 0.90 -7.63 -13.63
CA ASP A 482 0.79 -6.36 -12.90
C ASP A 482 2.11 -5.93 -12.26
N PHE A 483 3.03 -6.87 -11.97
CA PHE A 483 4.41 -6.57 -11.56
C PHE A 483 5.43 -6.82 -12.70
N GLN A 484 5.12 -7.70 -13.64
CA GLN A 484 5.90 -8.10 -14.82
C GLN A 484 7.22 -8.80 -14.49
N ASN A 485 8.12 -8.13 -13.76
CA ASN A 485 9.40 -8.67 -13.34
C ASN A 485 9.90 -7.95 -12.07
N LEU A 486 11.21 -8.00 -11.79
CA LEU A 486 11.83 -7.32 -10.65
C LEU A 486 11.58 -5.80 -10.65
N HIS A 487 11.55 -5.17 -11.81
CA HIS A 487 11.18 -3.78 -12.00
C HIS A 487 9.68 -3.70 -12.22
N PRO A 488 8.90 -3.23 -11.24
CA PRO A 488 7.45 -3.28 -11.31
C PRO A 488 6.92 -2.42 -12.46
N SER A 489 5.81 -2.88 -13.07
CA SER A 489 5.02 -2.08 -14.03
C SER A 489 4.51 -0.77 -13.40
N PRO A 490 3.98 0.19 -14.19
CA PRO A 490 3.32 1.39 -13.64
C PRO A 490 2.22 1.05 -12.60
N PHE A 491 1.52 -0.07 -12.76
CA PHE A 491 0.55 -0.52 -11.76
C PHE A 491 1.24 -0.95 -10.45
N GLY A 492 2.28 -1.78 -10.53
CA GLY A 492 3.04 -2.25 -9.37
C GLY A 492 3.74 -1.11 -8.63
N GLN A 493 4.26 -0.13 -9.37
CA GLN A 493 4.75 1.15 -8.83
C GLN A 493 3.64 1.88 -8.04
N GLY A 494 2.41 1.89 -8.57
CA GLY A 494 1.24 2.43 -7.89
C GLY A 494 0.85 1.65 -6.61
N VAL A 495 1.07 0.33 -6.56
CA VAL A 495 0.86 -0.47 -5.33
C VAL A 495 1.81 -0.02 -4.23
N PHE A 496 3.10 0.11 -4.54
CA PHE A 496 4.09 0.64 -3.59
C PHE A 496 3.73 2.06 -3.14
N ALA A 497 3.41 2.95 -4.07
CA ALA A 497 3.04 4.33 -3.78
C ALA A 497 1.87 4.43 -2.79
N ARG A 498 0.79 3.67 -3.02
CA ARG A 498 -0.39 3.69 -2.15
C ARG A 498 -0.10 3.21 -0.73
N SER A 499 0.74 2.18 -0.58
CA SER A 499 1.13 1.70 0.74
C SER A 499 2.00 2.70 1.50
N ILE A 500 2.97 3.31 0.81
CA ILE A 500 3.83 4.36 1.39
C ILE A 500 2.99 5.58 1.79
N ILE A 501 2.13 6.08 0.89
CA ILE A 501 1.23 7.20 1.15
C ILE A 501 0.31 6.90 2.33
N ARG A 502 -0.21 5.67 2.44
CA ARG A 502 -1.03 5.27 3.58
C ARG A 502 -0.29 5.39 4.91
N LEU A 503 0.98 4.95 4.98
CA LEU A 503 1.80 5.12 6.18
C LEU A 503 2.05 6.61 6.48
N LEU A 504 2.33 7.41 5.46
CA LEU A 504 2.55 8.85 5.60
C LEU A 504 1.29 9.57 6.10
N ASP A 505 0.12 9.23 5.55
CA ASP A 505 -1.17 9.76 6.01
C ASP A 505 -1.37 9.45 7.50
N ASP A 506 -1.18 8.19 7.89
CA ASP A 506 -1.29 7.75 9.29
C ASP A 506 -0.30 8.50 10.19
N ALA A 507 0.96 8.63 9.76
CA ALA A 507 2.00 9.38 10.50
C ALA A 507 1.74 10.89 10.57
N TYR A 508 0.99 11.46 9.63
CA TYR A 508 0.66 12.88 9.56
C TYR A 508 -0.78 13.21 9.97
N THR A 509 -1.48 12.25 10.59
CA THR A 509 -2.80 12.49 11.21
C THR A 509 -2.68 13.15 12.57
N GLY A 510 -3.78 13.75 13.04
CA GLY A 510 -3.85 14.38 14.37
C GLY A 510 -3.46 15.85 14.41
N TYR A 511 -3.83 16.51 15.51
CA TYR A 511 -3.54 17.90 15.79
C TYR A 511 -2.07 18.07 16.22
N ILE A 512 -1.40 19.12 15.73
CA ILE A 512 -0.09 19.55 16.23
C ILE A 512 -0.35 20.74 17.15
N ASP A 513 0.11 20.66 18.38
CA ASP A 513 0.01 21.77 19.32
C ASP A 513 0.99 22.89 18.95
N ALA A 514 0.68 24.12 19.33
CA ALA A 514 1.58 25.26 19.11
C ALA A 514 2.95 25.03 19.77
N ASP A 515 2.94 24.35 20.92
CA ASP A 515 4.13 24.07 21.74
C ASP A 515 4.90 22.82 21.34
N ASP A 516 4.38 21.99 20.43
CA ASP A 516 5.15 20.85 19.90
C ASP A 516 6.48 21.35 19.33
N LYS A 517 7.57 20.58 19.39
CA LYS A 517 8.85 20.97 18.78
C LYS A 517 9.47 19.76 18.10
N VAL A 518 10.31 20.02 17.10
CA VAL A 518 11.16 18.98 16.51
C VAL A 518 12.04 18.44 17.63
N GLN A 519 12.15 17.11 17.74
CA GLN A 519 12.89 16.45 18.81
C GLN A 519 14.07 15.66 18.25
N ALA A 520 15.26 15.85 18.81
CA ALA A 520 16.40 15.01 18.49
C ALA A 520 16.13 13.56 18.94
N TYR A 521 16.29 12.60 18.01
CA TYR A 521 16.24 11.18 18.34
C TYR A 521 17.45 10.77 19.17
N GLY A 522 17.21 10.05 20.27
CA GLY A 522 18.27 9.40 21.03
C GLY A 522 19.05 8.41 20.16
N MET A 523 20.36 8.33 20.40
CA MET A 523 21.25 7.40 19.71
C MET A 523 21.71 6.32 20.70
N PRO A 524 21.08 5.13 20.73
CA PRO A 524 21.51 4.05 21.61
C PRO A 524 22.95 3.60 21.31
N PRO A 525 23.59 2.81 22.18
CA PRO A 525 24.83 2.14 21.85
C PRO A 525 24.74 1.39 20.51
N PRO A 526 25.83 1.22 19.76
CA PRO A 526 25.77 0.43 18.54
C PRO A 526 25.28 -1.01 18.77
N LEU A 527 24.36 -1.47 17.92
CA LEU A 527 23.93 -2.87 17.82
C LEU A 527 25.10 -3.76 17.39
N ASP A 528 25.93 -3.29 16.44
CA ASP A 528 27.24 -3.85 16.12
C ASP A 528 28.32 -2.76 16.22
N ARG A 529 29.37 -3.01 17.00
CA ARG A 529 30.49 -2.05 17.20
C ARG A 529 31.27 -1.72 15.91
N PHE A 530 31.09 -2.51 14.86
CA PHE A 530 31.72 -2.38 13.54
C PHE A 530 30.73 -1.91 12.45
N ASN A 531 29.57 -1.38 12.83
CA ASN A 531 28.65 -0.74 11.88
C ASN A 531 29.31 0.39 11.08
N TYR A 532 28.73 0.72 9.94
CA TYR A 532 29.33 1.66 8.98
C TYR A 532 28.96 3.14 9.20
N GLN A 533 28.79 3.57 10.46
CA GLN A 533 28.40 4.95 10.81
C GLN A 533 29.37 6.03 10.32
N TYR A 534 30.61 5.69 10.00
CA TYR A 534 31.63 6.60 9.44
C TYR A 534 31.93 6.29 7.96
N GLY A 535 31.03 5.58 7.29
CA GLY A 535 31.19 5.21 5.89
C GLY A 535 31.36 6.43 4.98
N LYS A 536 32.43 6.42 4.18
CA LYS A 536 32.62 7.35 3.05
C LYS A 536 33.31 6.70 1.86
N LEU A 537 32.99 7.20 0.67
CA LEU A 537 33.76 6.97 -0.55
C LEU A 537 35.01 7.84 -0.56
N ILE A 538 36.11 7.27 -1.01
CA ILE A 538 37.43 7.89 -1.14
C ILE A 538 37.86 7.80 -2.60
N GLY A 539 38.38 8.90 -3.13
CA GLY A 539 38.87 8.95 -4.51
C GLY A 539 40.12 8.10 -4.72
N ILE A 540 40.35 7.72 -5.99
CA ILE A 540 41.45 6.84 -6.40
C ILE A 540 42.83 7.50 -6.28
N GLU A 541 42.88 8.82 -6.20
CA GLU A 541 44.11 9.61 -6.03
C GLU A 541 44.82 9.34 -4.70
N GLN A 542 44.10 8.82 -3.70
CA GLN A 542 44.65 8.48 -2.39
C GLN A 542 45.47 7.17 -2.39
N ALA A 543 45.42 6.40 -3.47
CA ALA A 543 46.19 5.16 -3.57
C ALA A 543 47.63 5.41 -4.05
N LYS A 544 48.60 4.78 -3.38
CA LYS A 544 49.97 4.64 -3.84
C LYS A 544 50.05 3.55 -4.91
N ARG A 545 50.14 3.97 -6.16
CA ARG A 545 50.23 3.10 -7.34
C ARG A 545 51.63 2.49 -7.47
N GLY A 546 51.71 1.18 -7.66
CA GLY A 546 52.94 0.51 -8.09
C GLY A 546 53.05 0.40 -9.61
N LYS A 547 54.17 -0.15 -10.10
CA LYS A 547 54.36 -0.45 -11.54
C LYS A 547 53.22 -1.36 -12.03
N GLY A 548 52.62 -1.02 -13.18
CA GLY A 548 51.49 -1.77 -13.77
C GLY A 548 50.10 -1.24 -13.40
N TRP A 549 50.00 -0.17 -12.60
CA TRP A 549 48.74 0.55 -12.34
C TRP A 549 48.75 1.93 -13.01
N SER A 550 47.66 2.28 -13.70
CA SER A 550 47.48 3.59 -14.33
C SER A 550 46.10 4.16 -14.02
N VAL A 551 45.94 5.47 -14.18
CA VAL A 551 44.63 6.12 -14.14
C VAL A 551 44.21 6.41 -15.56
N ASP A 552 43.07 5.88 -15.96
CA ASP A 552 42.36 6.34 -17.14
C ASP A 552 41.40 7.45 -16.69
N PRO A 553 41.63 8.73 -17.08
CA PRO A 553 40.81 9.85 -16.61
C PRO A 553 39.39 9.84 -17.17
N ASN A 554 39.11 9.09 -18.24
CA ASN A 554 37.84 9.07 -18.93
C ASN A 554 37.48 7.65 -19.40
N TRP A 555 37.48 6.70 -18.46
CA TRP A 555 37.38 5.29 -18.80
C TRP A 555 36.06 4.92 -19.46
N GLN A 556 36.16 4.11 -20.51
CA GLN A 556 35.03 3.41 -21.12
C GLN A 556 35.45 1.97 -21.49
N PRO A 557 34.51 1.00 -21.49
CA PRO A 557 34.83 -0.34 -21.95
C PRO A 557 35.16 -0.35 -23.45
N THR A 558 35.99 -1.30 -23.86
CA THR A 558 36.33 -1.54 -25.27
C THR A 558 35.38 -2.50 -25.97
N ASP A 559 34.49 -3.15 -25.20
CA ASP A 559 33.44 -4.04 -25.71
C ASP A 559 32.09 -3.29 -25.85
N THR A 560 31.08 -4.01 -26.35
CA THR A 560 29.72 -3.47 -26.54
C THR A 560 28.79 -3.73 -25.35
N LYS A 561 29.33 -4.14 -24.18
CA LYS A 561 28.52 -4.47 -23.01
C LYS A 561 28.03 -3.21 -22.31
N GLY A 562 26.86 -3.31 -21.68
CA GLY A 562 26.22 -2.16 -21.05
C GLY A 562 26.99 -1.66 -19.84
N THR A 563 26.96 -0.33 -19.63
CA THR A 563 27.59 0.34 -18.48
C THR A 563 26.53 0.97 -17.58
N ARG A 564 26.96 1.69 -16.53
CA ARG A 564 26.11 2.51 -15.68
C ARG A 564 26.74 3.89 -15.51
N ALA A 565 25.90 4.91 -15.34
CA ALA A 565 26.35 6.27 -15.03
C ALA A 565 27.29 6.28 -13.81
N ASN A 566 28.24 7.21 -13.79
CA ASN A 566 29.32 7.32 -12.80
C ASN A 566 30.30 6.13 -12.74
N TYR A 567 30.19 5.18 -13.66
CA TYR A 567 31.16 4.08 -13.88
C TYR A 567 31.61 3.99 -15.34
N VAL A 568 31.31 4.99 -16.16
CA VAL A 568 31.77 5.18 -17.53
C VAL A 568 31.96 6.68 -17.75
N HIS A 569 32.91 7.06 -18.60
CA HIS A 569 33.36 8.45 -18.80
C HIS A 569 33.79 9.13 -17.50
N VAL A 570 34.53 8.40 -16.67
CA VAL A 570 35.00 8.86 -15.36
C VAL A 570 36.41 8.34 -15.07
N PRO A 571 37.16 9.00 -14.17
CA PRO A 571 38.46 8.49 -13.74
C PRO A 571 38.35 7.11 -13.09
N MET A 572 39.17 6.17 -13.57
CA MET A 572 39.30 4.81 -13.04
C MET A 572 40.78 4.47 -12.82
N LEU A 573 41.08 3.83 -11.69
CA LEU A 573 42.39 3.23 -11.42
C LEU A 573 42.39 1.80 -11.94
N ILE A 574 43.25 1.50 -12.91
CA ILE A 574 43.19 0.28 -13.72
C ILE A 574 44.51 -0.48 -13.65
N SER A 575 44.41 -1.81 -13.62
CA SER A 575 45.51 -2.71 -13.97
C SER A 575 45.00 -3.96 -14.67
N ASN A 576 45.75 -4.39 -15.68
CA ASN A 576 45.63 -5.68 -16.35
C ASN A 576 46.95 -6.48 -16.27
N THR A 577 47.89 -6.05 -15.42
CA THR A 577 49.22 -6.65 -15.29
C THR A 577 49.28 -7.58 -14.07
N PRO A 578 49.37 -8.90 -14.26
CA PRO A 578 49.53 -9.85 -13.15
C PRO A 578 50.71 -9.48 -12.24
N GLY A 579 50.48 -9.56 -10.93
CA GLY A 579 51.46 -9.21 -9.91
C GLY A 579 51.60 -7.71 -9.62
N ALA A 580 51.00 -6.83 -10.43
CA ALA A 580 51.02 -5.40 -10.17
C ALA A 580 50.35 -5.06 -8.83
N LYS A 581 51.01 -4.23 -8.02
CA LYS A 581 50.56 -3.89 -6.66
C LYS A 581 50.12 -2.44 -6.53
N LEU A 582 49.12 -2.18 -5.71
CA LEU A 582 48.80 -0.86 -5.18
C LEU A 582 48.70 -0.92 -3.65
N ARG A 583 48.86 0.23 -3.02
CA ARG A 583 48.67 0.40 -1.57
C ARG A 583 47.71 1.54 -1.27
N PHE A 584 46.92 1.41 -0.22
CA PHE A 584 45.99 2.42 0.24
C PHE A 584 46.00 2.47 1.76
N ARG A 585 46.27 3.65 2.34
CA ARG A 585 46.29 3.84 3.79
C ARG A 585 45.02 4.53 4.27
N PHE A 586 44.48 4.05 5.36
CA PHE A 586 43.26 4.58 5.96
C PHE A 586 43.31 4.41 7.48
N LYS A 587 42.53 5.22 8.19
CA LYS A 587 42.24 5.02 9.60
C LYS A 587 40.80 4.54 9.74
N GLY A 588 40.55 3.45 10.47
CA GLY A 588 39.20 3.02 10.83
C GLY A 588 38.92 1.53 10.60
N LYS A 589 37.65 1.15 10.71
CA LYS A 589 37.27 -0.23 11.04
C LYS A 589 36.95 -1.14 9.86
N ALA A 590 36.87 -0.59 8.66
CA ALA A 590 36.59 -1.34 7.44
C ALA A 590 37.13 -0.63 6.20
N VAL A 591 37.49 -1.40 5.18
CA VAL A 591 37.93 -0.91 3.87
C VAL A 591 37.42 -1.81 2.75
N GLY A 592 37.15 -1.21 1.60
CA GLY A 592 36.85 -1.94 0.38
C GLY A 592 37.05 -1.12 -0.89
N ILE A 593 36.66 -1.72 -2.00
CA ILE A 593 36.78 -1.14 -3.35
C ILE A 593 35.43 -1.15 -4.05
N ALA A 594 35.13 -0.04 -4.74
CA ALA A 594 34.02 0.07 -5.67
C ALA A 594 34.58 0.00 -7.10
N ILE A 595 34.08 -0.94 -7.90
CA ILE A 595 34.65 -1.31 -9.19
C ILE A 595 33.63 -1.28 -10.33
N ALA A 596 34.13 -1.28 -11.57
CA ALA A 596 33.36 -1.67 -12.76
C ALA A 596 33.63 -3.16 -13.07
N ALA A 597 32.68 -4.03 -12.72
CA ALA A 597 32.80 -5.48 -12.87
C ALA A 597 32.32 -5.95 -14.26
N GLY A 598 33.25 -6.05 -15.22
CA GLY A 598 33.00 -6.45 -16.62
C GLY A 598 33.31 -7.91 -16.97
N PRO A 599 33.16 -8.30 -18.24
CA PRO A 599 33.46 -9.66 -18.73
C PRO A 599 34.90 -10.12 -18.47
N ASP A 600 35.82 -9.15 -18.35
CA ASP A 600 37.25 -9.33 -18.12
C ASP A 600 37.66 -9.08 -16.66
N ALA A 601 36.68 -8.98 -15.74
CA ALA A 601 36.96 -8.82 -14.32
C ALA A 601 37.84 -9.96 -13.79
N GLY A 602 39.01 -9.59 -13.29
CA GLY A 602 40.03 -10.49 -12.79
C GLY A 602 39.81 -10.91 -11.34
N ILE A 603 40.78 -11.65 -10.80
CA ILE A 603 40.88 -11.96 -9.37
C ILE A 603 42.01 -11.13 -8.78
N ILE A 604 41.73 -10.50 -7.64
CA ILE A 604 42.76 -9.82 -6.85
C ILE A 604 43.10 -10.66 -5.63
N GLU A 605 44.32 -10.48 -5.15
CA GLU A 605 44.69 -10.79 -3.78
C GLU A 605 44.85 -9.50 -3.00
N PHE A 606 44.40 -9.49 -1.75
CA PHE A 606 44.54 -8.34 -0.86
C PHE A 606 45.00 -8.78 0.53
N ARG A 607 45.60 -7.86 1.29
CA ARG A 607 45.93 -8.04 2.71
C ARG A 607 45.89 -6.71 3.46
N ILE A 608 45.69 -6.79 4.76
CA ILE A 608 45.75 -5.68 5.70
C ILE A 608 47.01 -5.83 6.56
N ASP A 609 47.77 -4.75 6.72
CA ASP A 609 48.92 -4.64 7.64
C ASP A 609 49.95 -5.75 7.51
N GLY A 610 50.30 -6.10 6.26
CA GLY A 610 51.28 -7.15 5.98
C GLY A 610 50.82 -8.58 6.31
N GLY A 611 49.55 -8.77 6.70
CA GLY A 611 48.97 -10.06 7.02
C GLY A 611 48.84 -11.04 5.84
N ARG A 612 48.02 -12.08 6.02
CA ARG A 612 47.82 -13.11 4.99
C ARG A 612 47.09 -12.55 3.77
N TRP A 613 47.54 -12.95 2.58
CA TRP A 613 46.84 -12.68 1.33
C TRP A 613 45.52 -13.43 1.27
N GLN A 614 44.46 -12.72 0.91
CA GLN A 614 43.11 -13.23 0.70
C GLN A 614 42.68 -12.98 -0.75
N LYS A 615 41.93 -13.90 -1.35
CA LYS A 615 41.48 -13.79 -2.74
C LYS A 615 40.09 -13.17 -2.81
N GLN A 616 39.87 -12.31 -3.80
CA GLN A 616 38.56 -11.80 -4.18
C GLN A 616 38.39 -11.91 -5.69
N ASP A 617 37.42 -12.71 -6.14
CA ASP A 617 36.97 -12.69 -7.52
C ASP A 617 36.12 -11.46 -7.76
N LEU A 618 36.51 -10.63 -8.72
CA LEU A 618 35.80 -9.39 -9.05
C LEU A 618 34.61 -9.62 -9.97
N TYR A 619 34.53 -10.81 -10.56
CA TYR A 619 33.48 -11.20 -11.49
C TYR A 619 32.15 -11.46 -10.78
N THR A 620 31.06 -10.96 -11.38
CA THR A 620 29.69 -11.13 -10.86
C THR A 620 28.84 -11.96 -11.81
N SER A 621 27.66 -12.41 -11.37
CA SER A 621 26.70 -13.08 -12.26
C SER A 621 26.24 -12.23 -13.45
N TRP A 622 26.42 -10.91 -13.41
CA TRP A 622 26.04 -9.99 -14.49
C TRP A 622 27.21 -9.59 -15.39
N SER A 623 28.44 -9.94 -15.03
CA SER A 623 29.64 -9.52 -15.72
C SER A 623 29.73 -10.01 -17.18
N LYS A 624 29.00 -11.07 -17.56
CA LYS A 624 28.88 -11.49 -18.99
C LYS A 624 28.22 -10.43 -19.89
N HIS A 625 27.36 -9.59 -19.30
CA HIS A 625 26.48 -8.70 -20.05
C HIS A 625 26.73 -7.21 -19.77
N LEU A 626 27.41 -6.89 -18.66
CA LEU A 626 27.56 -5.52 -18.16
C LEU A 626 28.94 -5.29 -17.54
N HIS A 627 29.40 -4.04 -17.59
CA HIS A 627 30.40 -3.49 -16.66
C HIS A 627 29.66 -2.87 -15.47
N LEU A 628 29.33 -3.70 -14.48
CA LEU A 628 28.41 -3.35 -13.39
C LEU A 628 29.13 -2.64 -12.23
N PRO A 629 28.61 -1.53 -11.68
CA PRO A 629 29.06 -0.99 -10.40
C PRO A 629 28.94 -2.04 -9.30
N TRP A 630 30.07 -2.41 -8.69
CA TRP A 630 30.09 -3.43 -7.64
C TRP A 630 31.01 -3.05 -6.49
N PHE A 631 30.65 -3.46 -5.28
CA PHE A 631 31.37 -3.09 -4.06
C PHE A 631 31.88 -4.34 -3.37
N TYR A 632 33.18 -4.43 -3.12
CA TYR A 632 33.76 -5.52 -2.33
C TYR A 632 34.28 -4.97 -1.01
N THR A 633 33.67 -5.39 0.09
CA THR A 633 34.17 -5.13 1.44
C THR A 633 35.33 -6.10 1.65
N LEU A 634 36.56 -5.61 1.54
CA LEU A 634 37.76 -6.46 1.58
C LEU A 634 38.12 -6.82 3.02
N ALA A 635 38.05 -5.85 3.92
CA ALA A 635 38.22 -6.09 5.35
C ALA A 635 37.19 -5.30 6.15
N ALA A 636 36.68 -5.95 7.19
CA ALA A 636 35.84 -5.37 8.23
C ALA A 636 36.33 -5.89 9.58
N GLU A 637 35.82 -5.31 10.67
CA GLU A 637 36.21 -5.70 12.04
C GLU A 637 37.64 -5.38 12.39
N LEU A 638 38.20 -4.37 11.74
CA LEU A 638 39.49 -3.82 12.11
C LEU A 638 39.35 -2.97 13.37
N GLU A 639 40.44 -2.87 14.11
CA GLU A 639 40.55 -1.90 15.20
C GLU A 639 40.42 -0.47 14.66
N ASP A 640 40.13 0.49 15.53
CA ASP A 640 40.01 1.90 15.12
C ASP A 640 41.38 2.57 15.02
N ASP A 641 42.23 2.05 14.14
CA ASP A 641 43.61 2.49 13.96
C ASP A 641 43.95 2.72 12.48
N THR A 642 45.19 3.11 12.22
CA THR A 642 45.75 3.28 10.88
C THR A 642 46.15 1.93 10.31
N HIS A 643 45.62 1.63 9.14
CA HIS A 643 45.84 0.40 8.40
C HIS A 643 46.40 0.67 7.01
N GLU A 644 47.10 -0.32 6.45
CA GLU A 644 47.52 -0.36 5.05
C GLU A 644 46.85 -1.54 4.34
N LEU A 645 46.05 -1.23 3.32
CA LEU A 645 45.54 -2.18 2.35
C LEU A 645 46.56 -2.33 1.21
N GLU A 646 47.04 -3.55 0.98
CA GLU A 646 47.78 -3.91 -0.23
C GLU A 646 46.89 -4.76 -1.14
N ILE A 647 46.85 -4.43 -2.43
CA ILE A 647 46.15 -5.21 -3.46
C ILE A 647 47.16 -5.63 -4.53
N ARG A 648 47.06 -6.87 -5.03
CA ARG A 648 47.76 -7.33 -6.23
C ARG A 648 46.82 -8.07 -7.17
N LEU A 649 46.98 -7.85 -8.47
CA LEU A 649 46.21 -8.57 -9.48
C LEU A 649 46.79 -9.98 -9.68
N MET A 650 45.95 -11.02 -9.72
CA MET A 650 46.40 -12.37 -10.01
C MET A 650 46.54 -12.61 -11.52
N ALA A 651 47.45 -13.52 -11.88
CA ALA A 651 47.42 -14.14 -13.20
C ALA A 651 46.09 -14.89 -13.37
N ASN A 652 45.56 -14.86 -14.58
CA ASN A 652 44.27 -15.44 -14.91
C ASN A 652 44.21 -16.93 -14.52
N PRO A 653 43.31 -17.36 -13.61
CA PRO A 653 43.32 -18.74 -13.10
C PRO A 653 42.43 -19.70 -13.89
N THR A 654 41.66 -19.25 -14.89
CA THR A 654 40.79 -20.13 -15.70
C THR A 654 40.92 -19.85 -17.20
N ASN A 655 40.81 -20.90 -18.02
CA ASN A 655 40.84 -20.81 -19.50
C ASN A 655 39.59 -20.13 -20.10
N GLU A 656 38.58 -19.80 -19.28
CA GLU A 656 37.30 -19.25 -19.74
C GLU A 656 37.28 -17.71 -19.86
N ARG A 657 38.17 -17.01 -19.14
CA ARG A 657 38.29 -15.55 -19.21
C ARG A 657 39.49 -15.21 -20.10
N LYS A 658 39.36 -14.29 -21.06
CA LYS A 658 40.48 -13.93 -21.96
C LYS A 658 41.50 -13.00 -21.30
N GLU A 659 41.04 -12.16 -20.37
CA GLU A 659 41.83 -11.11 -19.71
C GLU A 659 41.50 -11.08 -18.22
N SER A 660 42.42 -10.51 -17.42
CA SER A 660 42.26 -10.28 -15.98
C SER A 660 42.47 -8.81 -15.71
N THR A 661 41.40 -8.08 -15.39
CA THR A 661 41.44 -6.63 -15.16
C THR A 661 40.82 -6.27 -13.82
N CYS A 662 41.42 -5.30 -13.12
CA CYS A 662 40.82 -4.62 -11.98
C CYS A 662 40.61 -3.14 -12.34
N ARG A 663 39.39 -2.64 -12.15
CA ARG A 663 39.00 -1.23 -12.42
C ARG A 663 38.36 -0.64 -11.18
N ILE A 664 39.10 0.17 -10.43
CA ILE A 664 38.64 0.78 -9.19
C ILE A 664 38.14 2.19 -9.49
N ARG A 665 36.90 2.47 -9.13
CA ARG A 665 36.29 3.81 -9.18
C ARG A 665 36.46 4.58 -7.87
N TYR A 666 36.32 3.88 -6.75
CA TYR A 666 36.51 4.44 -5.40
C TYR A 666 37.11 3.39 -4.48
N PHE A 667 37.86 3.85 -3.49
CA PHE A 667 37.99 3.11 -2.23
C PHE A 667 36.81 3.50 -1.34
N PHE A 668 36.47 2.69 -0.36
CA PHE A 668 35.53 3.09 0.68
C PHE A 668 36.02 2.63 2.04
N VAL A 669 35.78 3.45 3.06
CA VAL A 669 36.27 3.22 4.43
C VAL A 669 35.20 3.55 5.45
N ASN A 670 35.21 2.82 6.57
CA ASN A 670 34.47 3.17 7.77
C ASN A 670 35.40 3.89 8.74
N GLY A 671 35.65 5.18 8.47
CA GLY A 671 36.77 5.93 9.04
C GLY A 671 37.25 6.97 8.04
N GLU A 672 38.55 7.24 7.91
CA GLU A 672 39.13 8.29 7.06
C GLU A 672 40.28 7.78 6.18
N ALA A 673 40.49 8.40 5.01
CA ALA A 673 41.70 8.15 4.23
C ALA A 673 42.87 8.92 4.83
N MET A 674 44.07 8.35 4.75
CA MET A 674 45.30 9.02 5.14
C MET A 674 46.01 9.48 3.88
N ASP A 675 46.66 10.65 3.94
CA ASP A 675 47.44 11.16 2.82
C ASP A 675 48.44 10.10 2.32
N ALA A 676 48.56 9.98 1.01
CA ALA A 676 49.68 9.26 0.41
C ALA A 676 50.97 9.91 0.92
N LEU A 677 51.79 9.17 1.68
CA LEU A 677 53.08 9.65 2.19
C LEU A 677 53.80 10.42 1.06
N LYS A 678 53.94 11.73 1.23
CA LYS A 678 54.83 12.54 0.39
C LYS A 678 56.20 11.88 0.52
N LYS A 679 56.77 11.45 -0.61
CA LYS A 679 58.18 11.02 -0.63
C LYS A 679 59.00 12.21 -0.14
N HIS A 680 59.68 12.06 0.98
CA HIS A 680 60.99 12.69 1.15
C HIS A 680 61.98 11.93 0.26
#